data_AF-A0A1I0CK70-F1
#
_entry.id   AF-A0A1I0CK70-F1
#
_cell.length_a   1.000
_cell.length_b   1.000
_cell.length_c   1.000
_cell.angle_alpha   90.00
_cell.angle_beta   90.00
_cell.angle_gamma   90.00
#
_symmetry.space_group_name_H-M   'P 1'
#
loop_
_entity.id
_entity.type
_entity.pdbx_description
1 polymer ?
#
loop_
_entity_poly.entity_id
_entity_poly.type
_entity_poly.pdbx_seq_one_letter_code
_entity_poly.pdbx_strand_id
1 'polypeptide(L)'
;MKQYKKIISKFLICAMATSMLPMPAVSNTASAAAVAVSDVTKESGRVQIFKGPKESSAWAQVATFDSTKNYGTFDNSIIKKGGYFEANVSESSEGVQMIFQSWTGGAGWAIVEPSEIITNADGSYLLRFCYDDIVSSYGSKFDLIDRIYFNTTWKAITLNSLDYVTGDMPVQSTKPAETSSAPSTAPSAAAEVSKEPAVSAAPVESKEPAVSAAPVESKEPAVSAAPVESKEPAVSVAPVESKEPAVSVAPVESKEPAVSTAPVKDAVNLFTGKSSLTTYSTGGKITAKKNGGTLDPAIINKDGYFTVHFNGSRTSSNLVFSSWTGGEGWATVSATAIKRNGFDDFTAIYSYDTIAKAYGTDFSTLDVIYFVAQGNPYTILSVDYVPSGVDAAIASCSVTPPATEAPSYVAGDLKERTCKPDEEHVKVLGRTYTDANGSRWLNNLCSGVEFTFTGTKASIDVTAVANEEKNHYGRIAIYVNEKLVVDDMIKTLKKTYDFYESDEAKPVSVKIMRLSESAYIPFSIDNIQVTSTAAIQPAANRTRKIEFIGDSITCGYGVDEQNASSMFSTTNSDGSKSYAYKTAQKLGADFSMFAASGFGVISGYTGGDLNTLQTIPQYYESQGFSWYTLPDGKQAMDIPWDFDVDEPDAIVVNLGTNDSSYTRNDEGKKAAFVKAYVAFLKQIRSKNPNAAIFCTLGIMGQDLYPQIEEAVSAYTKETGDKQVYTLQFDVQNMNDGVCVDWHPTETTYEKAADTLVDYMSYIMGW
;
A
#
# COMPACT_ATOMS: atom_id res chain seq x y z
N MET A 1 -1.65 -32.49 32.26
CA MET A 1 -1.72 -31.08 31.83
C MET A 1 -1.98 -30.14 33.03
N LYS A 2 -0.98 -29.85 33.90
CA LYS A 2 -1.18 -28.93 35.04
C LYS A 2 0.04 -28.11 35.50
N GLN A 3 1.14 -28.08 34.73
CA GLN A 3 2.38 -27.36 35.10
C GLN A 3 2.78 -26.20 34.17
N TYR A 4 2.14 -26.02 33.01
CA TYR A 4 2.52 -24.96 32.05
C TYR A 4 2.01 -23.54 32.36
N LYS A 5 1.04 -23.37 33.28
CA LYS A 5 0.46 -22.05 33.64
C LYS A 5 1.27 -21.23 34.67
N LYS A 6 2.59 -21.39 34.78
CA LYS A 6 3.40 -20.69 35.83
C LYS A 6 4.71 -20.01 35.42
N ILE A 7 5.02 -19.96 34.12
CA ILE A 7 6.26 -19.33 33.61
C ILE A 7 6.03 -17.91 33.06
N ILE A 8 4.92 -17.70 32.33
CA ILE A 8 4.60 -16.42 31.66
C ILE A 8 4.51 -15.23 32.64
N SER A 9 3.96 -15.46 33.84
CA SER A 9 3.75 -14.42 34.87
C SER A 9 5.02 -13.85 35.53
N LYS A 10 6.23 -14.36 35.24
CA LYS A 10 7.46 -13.95 35.94
C LYS A 10 8.53 -13.23 35.12
N PHE A 11 8.49 -13.27 33.79
CA PHE A 11 9.51 -12.60 32.98
C PHE A 11 9.29 -11.08 32.85
N LEU A 12 8.09 -10.57 33.13
CA LEU A 12 7.77 -9.14 33.04
C LEU A 12 8.23 -8.29 34.25
N ILE A 13 8.79 -8.90 35.30
CA ILE A 13 8.87 -8.27 36.65
C ILE A 13 10.31 -8.05 37.17
N CYS A 14 11.34 -8.67 36.59
CA CYS A 14 12.69 -8.74 37.21
C CYS A 14 13.78 -7.83 36.60
N ALA A 15 13.46 -6.89 35.70
CA ALA A 15 14.47 -6.08 35.00
C ALA A 15 14.67 -4.63 35.53
N MET A 16 13.74 -4.09 36.33
CA MET A 16 13.73 -2.67 36.72
C MET A 16 14.34 -2.39 38.12
N ALA A 17 15.41 -3.09 38.51
CA ALA A 17 16.02 -2.86 39.83
C ALA A 17 17.51 -3.26 39.95
N THR A 18 18.44 -2.54 39.29
CA THR A 18 19.77 -2.14 39.86
C THR A 18 20.60 -1.30 38.87
N SER A 19 21.67 -0.68 39.37
CA SER A 19 22.73 0.04 38.61
C SER A 19 22.35 1.28 37.81
N MET A 20 21.55 2.20 38.39
CA MET A 20 21.66 3.61 38.02
C MET A 20 22.85 4.27 38.76
N LEU A 21 23.90 4.60 38.02
CA LEU A 21 24.82 5.70 38.32
C LEU A 21 24.77 6.66 37.13
N PRO A 22 24.83 8.00 37.35
CA PRO A 22 24.76 8.96 36.27
C PRO A 22 26.06 8.96 35.46
N MET A 23 26.08 8.22 34.35
CA MET A 23 27.08 8.47 33.30
C MET A 23 26.69 9.76 32.56
N PRO A 24 27.66 10.64 32.24
CA PRO A 24 27.39 11.85 31.48
C PRO A 24 26.92 11.50 30.07
N ALA A 25 26.04 12.33 29.50
CA ALA A 25 25.59 12.16 28.12
C ALA A 25 26.77 12.35 27.15
N VAL A 26 27.27 11.24 26.59
CA VAL A 26 28.25 11.27 25.50
C VAL A 26 27.48 11.54 24.21
N SER A 27 27.43 12.82 23.82
CA SER A 27 26.69 13.32 22.67
C SER A 27 27.35 12.95 21.34
N ASN A 28 27.20 11.70 20.90
CA ASN A 28 27.46 11.31 19.51
C ASN A 28 26.24 11.67 18.65
N THR A 29 26.10 12.95 18.34
CA THR A 29 24.98 13.48 17.54
C THR A 29 25.20 13.30 16.04
N ALA A 30 24.28 12.58 15.40
CA ALA A 30 24.01 12.66 13.96
C ALA A 30 22.50 12.76 13.68
N SER A 31 21.72 13.35 14.60
CA SER A 31 20.37 13.80 14.28
C SER A 31 20.45 14.97 13.30
N ALA A 32 19.32 15.35 12.68
CA ALA A 32 19.19 16.70 12.14
C ALA A 32 19.46 17.69 13.28
N ALA A 33 20.58 18.40 13.22
CA ALA A 33 20.88 19.43 14.19
C ALA A 33 19.98 20.64 13.92
N ALA A 34 19.40 21.21 14.97
CA ALA A 34 18.83 22.56 14.88
C ALA A 34 19.98 23.51 14.55
N VAL A 35 20.13 23.87 13.28
CA VAL A 35 21.23 24.72 12.80
C VAL A 35 21.02 26.13 13.36
N ALA A 36 21.73 26.43 14.45
CA ALA A 36 21.82 27.78 14.96
C ALA A 36 22.38 28.68 13.86
N VAL A 37 21.69 29.78 13.57
CA VAL A 37 22.13 30.78 12.59
C VAL A 37 23.37 31.49 13.15
N SER A 38 24.54 30.95 12.81
CA SER A 38 25.83 31.51 13.18
C SER A 38 26.12 32.75 12.34
N ASP A 39 25.99 33.91 12.99
CA ASP A 39 26.34 35.25 12.52
C ASP A 39 25.75 35.65 11.16
N VAL A 40 24.60 36.36 11.22
CA VAL A 40 24.04 37.08 10.06
C VAL A 40 25.01 38.20 9.64
N THR A 41 25.93 37.88 8.74
CA THR A 41 26.72 38.87 8.00
C THR A 41 25.78 39.66 7.09
N LYS A 42 25.36 40.86 7.56
CA LYS A 42 24.53 41.81 6.80
C LYS A 42 25.31 42.49 5.67
N GLU A 43 25.94 41.70 4.81
CA GLU A 43 26.60 42.17 3.59
C GLU A 43 25.65 42.03 2.39
N SER A 44 25.59 43.09 1.58
CA SER A 44 24.94 43.16 0.26
C SER A 44 23.48 42.66 0.11
N GLY A 45 22.76 42.38 1.19
CA GLY A 45 21.33 42.01 1.15
C GLY A 45 21.04 40.51 1.04
N ARG A 46 22.03 39.65 1.31
CA ARG A 46 21.86 38.20 1.43
C ARG A 46 21.56 37.78 2.88
N VAL A 47 20.79 36.71 3.06
CA VAL A 47 20.51 36.04 4.34
C VAL A 47 20.81 34.56 4.16
N GLN A 48 21.76 34.02 4.94
CA GLN A 48 22.06 32.60 4.91
C GLN A 48 21.05 31.81 5.74
N ILE A 49 20.38 30.83 5.12
CA ILE A 49 19.42 29.93 5.78
C ILE A 49 20.09 28.62 6.15
N PHE A 50 20.96 28.11 5.26
CA PHE A 50 21.65 26.83 5.43
C PHE A 50 23.04 26.84 4.78
N LYS A 51 23.99 26.11 5.37
CA LYS A 51 25.33 25.91 4.85
C LYS A 51 25.98 24.62 5.40
N GLY A 52 26.61 23.87 4.52
CA GLY A 52 27.22 22.57 4.78
C GLY A 52 26.59 21.49 3.90
N PRO A 53 27.24 20.34 3.69
CA PRO A 53 26.68 19.26 2.89
C PRO A 53 25.53 18.56 3.63
N LYS A 54 24.40 18.40 2.95
CA LYS A 54 23.26 17.57 3.38
C LYS A 54 22.85 16.68 2.21
N GLU A 55 23.33 15.44 2.25
CA GLU A 55 23.05 14.38 1.29
C GLU A 55 21.60 13.86 1.42
N SER A 56 21.06 13.35 0.31
CA SER A 56 19.75 12.68 0.25
C SER A 56 19.74 11.49 -0.71
N SER A 57 18.75 10.60 -0.57
CA SER A 57 18.34 9.69 -1.64
C SER A 57 17.47 10.40 -2.70
N ALA A 58 16.98 9.67 -3.71
CA ALA A 58 15.89 10.13 -4.56
C ALA A 58 14.55 10.02 -3.80
N TRP A 59 13.56 10.83 -4.18
CA TRP A 59 12.25 11.02 -3.50
C TRP A 59 12.34 11.51 -2.05
N ALA A 60 13.45 12.13 -1.68
CA ALA A 60 13.75 12.51 -0.30
C ALA A 60 13.45 13.97 0.03
N GLN A 61 13.11 14.20 1.30
CA GLN A 61 13.13 15.50 1.95
C GLN A 61 14.57 15.81 2.38
N VAL A 62 15.25 16.70 1.66
CA VAL A 62 16.68 16.97 1.84
C VAL A 62 16.91 17.84 3.07
N ALA A 63 16.14 18.92 3.21
CA ALA A 63 16.24 19.82 4.36
C ALA A 63 14.89 20.45 4.69
N THR A 64 14.72 20.84 5.96
CA THR A 64 13.47 21.34 6.51
C THR A 64 13.76 22.57 7.37
N PHE A 65 13.01 23.64 7.12
CA PHE A 65 13.22 24.96 7.70
C PHE A 65 11.92 25.42 8.37
N ASP A 66 11.81 25.14 9.67
CA ASP A 66 10.71 25.62 10.49
C ASP A 66 10.77 27.13 10.67
N SER A 67 9.60 27.76 10.58
CA SER A 67 9.46 29.21 10.81
C SER A 67 9.66 29.56 12.29
N THR A 68 10.05 30.81 12.57
CA THR A 68 10.25 31.31 13.94
C THR A 68 9.00 31.25 14.82
N LYS A 69 7.78 31.22 14.24
CA LYS A 69 6.53 30.98 15.00
C LYS A 69 6.38 29.53 15.48
N ASN A 70 7.04 28.57 14.82
CA ASN A 70 7.07 27.15 15.17
C ASN A 70 8.38 26.75 15.87
N TYR A 71 9.02 27.70 16.56
CA TYR A 71 10.29 27.53 17.29
C TYR A 71 11.51 27.21 16.41
N GLY A 72 11.38 27.27 15.08
CA GLY A 72 12.49 27.14 14.14
C GLY A 72 13.29 28.43 13.97
N THR A 73 14.24 28.40 13.03
CA THR A 73 15.18 29.49 12.77
C THR A 73 14.85 30.34 11.54
N PHE A 74 13.88 29.93 10.72
CA PHE A 74 13.54 30.65 9.49
C PHE A 74 12.61 31.84 9.77
N ASP A 75 13.09 33.07 9.55
CA ASP A 75 12.25 34.26 9.61
C ASP A 75 11.55 34.49 8.27
N ASN A 76 10.26 34.16 8.19
CA ASN A 76 9.39 34.44 7.04
C ASN A 76 9.44 35.91 6.59
N SER A 77 9.77 36.85 7.51
CA SER A 77 9.84 38.27 7.19
C SER A 77 10.95 38.62 6.19
N ILE A 78 11.90 37.73 5.90
CA ILE A 78 12.91 37.98 4.87
C ILE A 78 12.32 37.94 3.45
N ILE A 79 11.23 37.20 3.22
CA ILE A 79 10.61 37.08 1.89
C ILE A 79 9.99 38.44 1.50
N LYS A 80 10.51 39.04 0.41
CA LYS A 80 10.17 40.39 -0.06
C LYS A 80 10.16 40.45 -1.58
N LYS A 81 9.29 41.28 -2.15
CA LYS A 81 9.16 41.41 -3.62
C LYS A 81 10.50 41.77 -4.27
N GLY A 82 10.81 41.09 -5.37
CA GLY A 82 12.07 41.19 -6.11
C GLY A 82 13.12 40.18 -5.66
N GLY A 83 13.10 39.74 -4.40
CA GLY A 83 14.07 38.77 -3.89
C GLY A 83 13.87 37.35 -4.43
N TYR A 84 14.80 36.46 -4.09
CA TYR A 84 14.78 35.06 -4.52
C TYR A 84 15.55 34.16 -3.54
N PHE A 85 15.19 32.89 -3.48
CA PHE A 85 16.04 31.88 -2.84
C PHE A 85 17.12 31.41 -3.83
N GLU A 86 18.31 31.13 -3.34
CA GLU A 86 19.44 30.62 -4.11
C GLU A 86 20.06 29.42 -3.38
N ALA A 87 20.07 28.26 -4.04
CA ALA A 87 20.57 27.00 -3.48
C ALA A 87 21.75 26.48 -4.29
N ASN A 88 22.81 26.02 -3.62
CA ASN A 88 23.89 25.26 -4.27
C ASN A 88 23.67 23.77 -4.01
N VAL A 89 23.53 22.97 -5.08
CA VAL A 89 23.39 21.51 -4.99
C VAL A 89 24.46 20.80 -5.81
N SER A 90 24.85 19.60 -5.37
CA SER A 90 25.75 18.70 -6.11
C SER A 90 24.99 17.49 -6.67
N GLU A 91 25.68 16.64 -7.43
CA GLU A 91 25.21 15.40 -8.08
C GLU A 91 24.14 15.58 -9.17
N SER A 92 23.10 16.39 -8.95
CA SER A 92 21.98 16.59 -9.88
C SER A 92 21.22 17.89 -9.59
N SER A 93 20.59 18.46 -10.61
CA SER A 93 19.54 19.49 -10.49
C SER A 93 18.14 18.98 -10.89
N GLU A 94 18.01 17.75 -11.38
CA GLU A 94 16.74 17.19 -11.85
C GLU A 94 15.77 16.91 -10.70
N GLY A 95 14.62 17.58 -10.70
CA GLY A 95 13.52 17.33 -9.76
C GLY A 95 13.72 17.91 -8.36
N VAL A 96 14.60 18.92 -8.22
CA VAL A 96 14.87 19.62 -6.96
C VAL A 96 13.86 20.75 -6.77
N GLN A 97 13.13 20.72 -5.66
CA GLN A 97 11.94 21.55 -5.42
C GLN A 97 12.01 22.25 -4.05
N MET A 98 11.41 23.45 -3.96
CA MET A 98 11.07 24.07 -2.68
C MET A 98 9.57 23.96 -2.41
N ILE A 99 9.18 23.57 -1.19
CA ILE A 99 7.78 23.42 -0.78
C ILE A 99 7.49 24.36 0.39
N PHE A 100 6.42 25.14 0.28
CA PHE A 100 5.98 26.09 1.30
C PHE A 100 4.67 25.58 1.93
N GLN A 101 4.70 25.22 3.22
CA GLN A 101 3.56 24.67 3.98
C GLN A 101 2.97 25.70 4.96
N SER A 102 1.67 25.64 5.20
CA SER A 102 0.94 26.45 6.18
C SER A 102 -0.26 25.69 6.79
N TRP A 103 -0.07 25.06 7.96
CA TRP A 103 -1.15 24.45 8.76
C TRP A 103 -1.91 25.46 9.65
N THR A 104 -1.34 26.65 9.92
CA THR A 104 -1.99 27.74 10.67
C THR A 104 -2.98 28.58 9.85
N GLY A 105 -3.30 28.13 8.63
CA GLY A 105 -4.27 28.74 7.71
C GLY A 105 -3.60 29.48 6.56
N GLY A 106 -3.58 28.88 5.37
CA GLY A 106 -2.96 29.43 4.17
C GLY A 106 -3.40 28.68 2.93
N ALA A 107 -2.49 28.49 1.96
CA ALA A 107 -2.75 27.67 0.76
C ALA A 107 -2.66 26.15 1.01
N GLY A 108 -2.42 25.71 2.26
CA GLY A 108 -2.01 24.34 2.56
C GLY A 108 -0.55 24.15 2.17
N TRP A 109 -0.30 23.59 0.99
CA TRP A 109 1.03 23.37 0.42
C TRP A 109 1.16 24.03 -0.95
N ALA A 110 2.36 24.50 -1.27
CA ALA A 110 2.71 24.98 -2.60
C ALA A 110 4.14 24.58 -2.97
N ILE A 111 4.31 24.01 -4.18
CA ILE A 111 5.62 23.66 -4.73
C ILE A 111 6.09 24.73 -5.70
N VAL A 112 7.38 25.02 -5.63
CA VAL A 112 8.09 25.96 -6.50
C VAL A 112 9.30 25.23 -7.07
N GLU A 113 9.27 25.04 -8.39
CA GLU A 113 10.43 24.56 -9.18
C GLU A 113 11.46 25.69 -9.35
N PRO A 114 12.72 25.39 -9.69
CA PRO A 114 13.72 26.42 -9.94
C PRO A 114 13.36 27.27 -11.17
N SER A 115 13.19 28.57 -10.96
CA SER A 115 13.07 29.60 -11.99
C SER A 115 14.30 29.67 -12.91
N GLU A 116 15.48 29.38 -12.36
CA GLU A 116 16.75 29.35 -13.08
C GLU A 116 17.64 28.21 -12.52
N ILE A 117 18.37 27.53 -13.42
CA ILE A 117 19.35 26.49 -13.11
C ILE A 117 20.64 26.84 -13.85
N ILE A 118 21.72 27.07 -13.12
CA ILE A 118 23.06 27.37 -13.66
C ILE A 118 24.02 26.25 -13.25
N THR A 119 24.65 25.59 -14.23
CA THR A 119 25.73 24.62 -13.95
C THR A 119 27.05 25.35 -13.73
N ASN A 120 27.69 25.11 -12.59
CA ASN A 120 28.99 25.66 -12.24
C ASN A 120 30.13 24.88 -12.91
N ALA A 121 31.32 25.51 -12.98
CA ALA A 121 32.50 24.92 -13.64
C ALA A 121 33.10 23.70 -12.93
N ASP A 122 32.68 23.41 -11.70
CA ASP A 122 33.04 22.22 -10.92
C ASP A 122 32.02 21.07 -11.05
N GLY A 123 30.91 21.28 -11.77
CA GLY A 123 29.83 20.31 -11.93
C GLY A 123 28.71 20.41 -10.88
N SER A 124 28.80 21.33 -9.92
CA SER A 124 27.66 21.68 -9.05
C SER A 124 26.63 22.54 -9.79
N TYR A 125 25.46 22.75 -9.18
CA TYR A 125 24.36 23.53 -9.74
C TYR A 125 23.93 24.63 -8.76
N LEU A 126 23.76 25.84 -9.29
CA LEU A 126 23.11 26.96 -8.62
C LEU A 126 21.65 27.04 -9.08
N LEU A 127 20.72 26.80 -8.15
CA LEU A 127 19.27 26.85 -8.40
C LEU A 127 18.70 28.13 -7.81
N ARG A 128 17.77 28.79 -8.52
CA ARG A 128 17.07 29.97 -8.01
C ARG A 128 15.56 29.83 -8.07
N PHE A 129 14.89 30.33 -7.04
CA PHE A 129 13.42 30.32 -6.92
C PHE A 129 12.96 31.76 -6.71
N CYS A 130 12.34 32.36 -7.72
CA CYS A 130 12.01 33.79 -7.73
C CYS A 130 10.74 34.12 -6.93
N TYR A 131 10.67 35.33 -6.36
CA TYR A 131 9.51 35.77 -5.59
C TYR A 131 8.17 35.67 -6.36
N ASP A 132 8.15 36.00 -7.66
CA ASP A 132 6.89 36.01 -8.43
C ASP A 132 6.40 34.58 -8.75
N ASP A 133 7.28 33.59 -8.90
CA ASP A 133 6.90 32.15 -9.00
C ASP A 133 6.42 31.63 -7.64
N ILE A 134 7.10 31.99 -6.55
CA ILE A 134 6.68 31.64 -5.18
C ILE A 134 5.28 32.24 -4.88
N VAL A 135 5.02 33.49 -5.28
CA VAL A 135 3.68 34.11 -5.18
C VAL A 135 2.66 33.40 -6.10
N SER A 136 3.09 32.89 -7.25
CA SER A 136 2.19 32.19 -8.19
C SER A 136 1.75 30.83 -7.65
N SER A 137 2.62 30.09 -6.95
CA SER A 137 2.28 28.81 -6.33
C SER A 137 1.63 28.96 -4.94
N TYR A 138 2.20 29.78 -4.05
CA TYR A 138 1.80 29.87 -2.62
C TYR A 138 0.88 31.07 -2.30
N GLY A 139 0.86 32.09 -3.16
CA GLY A 139 0.31 33.40 -2.81
C GLY A 139 1.28 34.23 -1.97
N SER A 140 0.81 35.36 -1.42
CA SER A 140 1.66 36.41 -0.84
C SER A 140 1.63 36.52 0.69
N LYS A 141 0.93 35.61 1.39
CA LYS A 141 0.80 35.61 2.87
C LYS A 141 1.94 34.85 3.54
N PHE A 142 3.16 35.34 3.38
CA PHE A 142 4.37 34.66 3.87
C PHE A 142 4.45 34.62 5.40
N ASP A 143 3.81 35.55 6.09
CA ASP A 143 3.53 35.52 7.54
C ASP A 143 2.86 34.23 8.01
N LEU A 144 2.16 33.52 7.12
CA LEU A 144 1.46 32.26 7.42
C LEU A 144 2.28 31.01 7.08
N ILE A 145 3.45 31.09 6.41
CA ILE A 145 4.31 29.91 6.19
C ILE A 145 4.68 29.30 7.54
N ASP A 146 4.30 28.06 7.77
CA ASP A 146 4.68 27.30 8.96
C ASP A 146 6.07 26.68 8.82
N ARG A 147 6.38 26.19 7.62
CA ARG A 147 7.58 25.42 7.30
C ARG A 147 7.92 25.52 5.82
N ILE A 148 9.21 25.49 5.49
CA ILE A 148 9.71 25.29 4.12
C ILE A 148 10.46 23.96 4.07
N TYR A 149 10.18 23.15 3.05
CA TYR A 149 10.98 21.97 2.71
C TYR A 149 11.82 22.23 1.46
N PHE A 150 12.98 21.58 1.38
CA PHE A 150 13.81 21.47 0.20
C PHE A 150 13.92 19.99 -0.16
N ASN A 151 13.35 19.60 -1.30
CA ASN A 151 13.13 18.20 -1.68
C ASN A 151 13.85 17.86 -2.99
N THR A 152 14.03 16.56 -3.24
CA THR A 152 14.34 16.01 -4.56
C THR A 152 13.42 14.86 -4.91
N THR A 153 13.02 14.75 -6.17
CA THR A 153 12.17 13.66 -6.68
C THR A 153 13.01 12.59 -7.39
N TRP A 154 13.62 12.90 -8.54
CA TRP A 154 14.15 11.86 -9.43
C TRP A 154 15.56 11.35 -9.10
N LYS A 155 16.40 12.13 -8.42
CA LYS A 155 17.82 11.82 -8.17
C LYS A 155 18.27 12.25 -6.78
N ALA A 156 19.20 11.48 -6.22
CA ALA A 156 19.96 11.88 -5.03
C ALA A 156 20.72 13.19 -5.28
N ILE A 157 20.77 14.07 -4.28
CA ILE A 157 21.55 15.32 -4.30
C ILE A 157 22.21 15.59 -2.94
N THR A 158 23.25 16.41 -2.95
CA THR A 158 23.75 17.09 -1.75
C THR A 158 23.35 18.56 -1.82
N LEU A 159 22.53 19.04 -0.88
CA LEU A 159 22.37 20.47 -0.65
C LEU A 159 23.61 21.00 0.08
N ASN A 160 24.29 22.01 -0.48
CA ASN A 160 25.52 22.58 0.08
C ASN A 160 25.29 23.94 0.77
N SER A 161 24.32 24.71 0.28
CA SER A 161 23.84 25.94 0.91
C SER A 161 22.44 26.30 0.43
N LEU A 162 21.69 27.03 1.26
CA LEU A 162 20.49 27.75 0.88
C LEU A 162 20.58 29.17 1.44
N ASP A 163 20.49 30.16 0.57
CA ASP A 163 20.45 31.58 0.92
C ASP A 163 19.14 32.21 0.40
N TYR A 164 18.72 33.32 1.00
CA TYR A 164 17.75 34.24 0.42
C TYR A 164 18.45 35.55 0.05
N VAL A 165 18.15 36.11 -1.13
CA VAL A 165 18.75 37.34 -1.65
C VAL A 165 17.67 38.39 -1.83
N THR A 166 17.92 39.60 -1.35
CA THR A 166 17.03 40.76 -1.55
C THR A 166 17.50 41.62 -2.72
N GLY A 167 16.58 42.04 -3.58
CA GLY A 167 16.86 42.71 -4.86
C GLY A 167 16.68 41.76 -6.06
N ASP A 168 16.31 42.34 -7.20
CA ASP A 168 15.87 41.60 -8.39
C ASP A 168 16.90 40.58 -8.90
N MET A 169 16.42 39.41 -9.34
CA MET A 169 17.26 38.33 -9.84
C MET A 169 18.13 38.79 -11.03
N PRO A 170 19.45 38.49 -11.05
CA PRO A 170 20.33 38.91 -12.15
C PRO A 170 19.94 38.27 -13.49
N VAL A 171 19.32 39.04 -14.37
CA VAL A 171 18.82 38.55 -15.67
C VAL A 171 19.97 38.07 -16.57
N GLN A 172 20.18 36.75 -16.66
CA GLN A 172 21.10 36.18 -17.65
C GLN A 172 20.45 36.14 -19.04
N SER A 173 21.13 36.71 -20.02
CA SER A 173 20.61 36.92 -21.37
C SER A 173 20.86 35.72 -22.30
N THR A 174 20.04 34.67 -22.20
CA THR A 174 19.99 33.61 -23.24
C THR A 174 18.58 33.16 -23.59
N LYS A 175 17.95 33.83 -24.57
CA LYS A 175 16.91 33.22 -25.42
C LYS A 175 17.07 33.64 -26.89
N PRO A 176 17.58 32.77 -27.76
CA PRO A 176 17.33 32.88 -29.20
C PRO A 176 15.83 32.72 -29.43
N ALA A 177 15.22 33.63 -30.21
CA ALA A 177 13.80 33.53 -30.53
C ALA A 177 13.55 32.40 -31.55
N GLU A 178 12.47 31.64 -31.37
CA GLU A 178 11.97 30.73 -32.39
C GLU A 178 11.42 31.56 -33.56
N THR A 179 12.00 31.37 -34.76
CA THR A 179 11.43 31.91 -36.00
C THR A 179 11.38 30.83 -37.08
N SER A 180 10.19 30.61 -37.62
CA SER A 180 9.91 29.57 -38.62
C SER A 180 10.52 29.87 -39.99
N SER A 181 11.37 28.97 -40.48
CA SER A 181 11.52 28.69 -41.92
C SER A 181 12.34 27.42 -42.16
N ALA A 182 11.94 26.60 -43.12
CA ALA A 182 12.71 25.47 -43.66
C ALA A 182 12.92 25.65 -45.18
N PRO A 183 13.64 24.77 -45.89
CA PRO A 183 15.06 24.42 -45.69
C PRO A 183 15.88 24.56 -46.99
N SER A 184 17.21 24.72 -46.94
CA SER A 184 18.06 24.56 -48.14
C SER A 184 19.55 24.26 -47.88
N THR A 185 20.05 23.23 -48.57
CA THR A 185 21.41 23.02 -49.13
C THR A 185 22.68 23.22 -48.27
N ALA A 186 23.47 22.14 -48.19
CA ALA A 186 24.90 22.05 -47.86
C ALA A 186 25.81 22.48 -49.07
N PRO A 187 27.17 22.34 -49.11
CA PRO A 187 28.06 21.57 -48.22
C PRO A 187 29.51 22.09 -47.95
N SER A 188 30.26 21.27 -47.19
CA SER A 188 31.70 20.95 -47.36
C SER A 188 32.79 21.82 -46.70
N ALA A 189 33.39 21.30 -45.60
CA ALA A 189 34.84 21.10 -45.35
C ALA A 189 35.11 20.78 -43.86
N ALA A 190 36.25 20.22 -43.42
CA ALA A 190 36.99 18.99 -43.76
C ALA A 190 38.28 18.93 -42.90
N ALA A 191 38.75 17.73 -42.52
CA ALA A 191 39.97 17.46 -41.73
C ALA A 191 39.92 17.91 -40.23
N GLU A 192 40.71 17.36 -39.30
CA GLU A 192 41.78 16.33 -39.41
C GLU A 192 41.84 15.38 -38.19
N VAL A 193 42.76 14.40 -38.19
CA VAL A 193 42.85 13.26 -37.25
C VAL A 193 44.23 13.20 -36.56
N SER A 194 44.29 12.80 -35.29
CA SER A 194 45.52 12.31 -34.62
C SER A 194 45.27 11.02 -33.83
N LYS A 195 46.34 10.30 -33.44
CA LYS A 195 46.30 8.86 -33.06
C LYS A 195 46.95 8.55 -31.69
N GLU A 196 46.67 7.35 -31.17
CA GLU A 196 47.41 6.65 -30.11
C GLU A 196 48.91 6.42 -30.42
N PRO A 197 49.69 5.97 -29.40
CA PRO A 197 50.48 4.75 -29.61
C PRO A 197 50.56 3.75 -28.42
N ALA A 198 49.76 2.69 -28.50
CA ALA A 198 50.10 1.24 -28.46
C ALA A 198 51.36 0.65 -27.73
N VAL A 199 51.12 -0.44 -26.95
CA VAL A 199 51.99 -1.60 -26.51
C VAL A 199 53.28 -1.33 -25.68
N SER A 200 53.83 -2.21 -24.82
CA SER A 200 53.68 -3.66 -24.49
C SER A 200 54.14 -3.92 -23.00
N ALA A 201 54.21 -5.10 -22.36
CA ALA A 201 54.15 -6.54 -22.72
C ALA A 201 53.73 -7.45 -21.52
N ALA A 202 53.87 -8.79 -21.66
CA ALA A 202 53.62 -9.86 -20.64
C ALA A 202 54.62 -11.05 -20.89
N PRO A 203 54.41 -12.36 -20.54
CA PRO A 203 53.56 -13.04 -19.54
C PRO A 203 54.29 -14.18 -18.74
N VAL A 204 53.63 -14.83 -17.75
CA VAL A 204 53.96 -16.20 -17.26
C VAL A 204 52.71 -17.01 -16.83
N GLU A 205 52.60 -18.20 -17.43
CA GLU A 205 52.05 -19.53 -17.06
C GLU A 205 51.64 -19.92 -15.61
N SER A 206 51.01 -21.09 -15.33
CA SER A 206 50.05 -22.00 -16.05
C SER A 206 49.66 -23.22 -15.16
N LYS A 207 48.51 -23.88 -15.39
CA LYS A 207 48.32 -25.37 -15.52
C LYS A 207 46.87 -25.89 -15.35
N GLU A 208 46.54 -26.93 -16.15
CA GLU A 208 45.36 -27.81 -16.04
C GLU A 208 45.71 -29.17 -15.39
N PRO A 209 44.77 -30.14 -15.31
CA PRO A 209 44.82 -31.27 -16.26
C PRO A 209 43.44 -31.73 -16.82
N ALA A 210 43.43 -32.76 -17.68
CA ALA A 210 42.37 -33.03 -18.68
C ALA A 210 41.72 -34.46 -18.69
N VAL A 211 40.79 -34.65 -19.64
CA VAL A 211 40.03 -35.85 -20.12
C VAL A 211 40.80 -37.20 -20.13
N SER A 212 40.23 -38.43 -20.14
CA SER A 212 38.91 -38.99 -20.56
C SER A 212 38.61 -40.34 -19.80
N ALA A 213 37.70 -41.30 -20.10
CA ALA A 213 36.90 -41.71 -21.28
C ALA A 213 35.63 -42.57 -20.92
N ALA A 214 35.08 -43.34 -21.89
CA ALA A 214 33.89 -44.23 -21.82
C ALA A 214 34.17 -45.55 -22.64
N PRO A 215 33.20 -46.44 -23.04
CA PRO A 215 31.76 -46.62 -22.74
C PRO A 215 31.35 -48.11 -22.46
N VAL A 216 30.05 -48.48 -22.51
CA VAL A 216 29.45 -49.71 -23.18
C VAL A 216 27.92 -49.83 -22.92
N GLU A 217 27.22 -50.69 -23.67
CA GLU A 217 25.77 -50.69 -23.98
C GLU A 217 24.81 -51.38 -22.98
N SER A 218 23.50 -51.15 -23.24
CA SER A 218 22.31 -51.78 -22.66
C SER A 218 22.06 -53.25 -23.05
N LYS A 219 21.29 -54.02 -22.25
CA LYS A 219 20.21 -54.95 -22.72
C LYS A 219 19.19 -55.33 -21.62
N GLU A 220 17.91 -55.42 -22.02
CA GLU A 220 16.81 -56.19 -21.41
C GLU A 220 16.79 -57.66 -21.96
N PRO A 221 15.93 -58.64 -21.56
CA PRO A 221 14.57 -58.52 -20.98
C PRO A 221 14.09 -59.62 -19.94
N ALA A 222 12.80 -59.52 -19.56
CA ALA A 222 11.79 -60.61 -19.48
C ALA A 222 11.50 -61.49 -18.20
N VAL A 223 10.27 -61.28 -17.66
CA VAL A 223 9.15 -62.28 -17.49
C VAL A 223 9.03 -63.21 -16.25
N SER A 224 7.88 -63.03 -15.54
CA SER A 224 6.98 -64.00 -14.84
C SER A 224 7.38 -64.79 -13.58
N ALA A 225 6.59 -64.59 -12.49
CA ALA A 225 5.95 -65.68 -11.71
C ALA A 225 4.78 -65.16 -10.81
N ALA A 226 3.80 -66.02 -10.53
CA ALA A 226 2.70 -65.90 -9.54
C ALA A 226 2.20 -67.35 -9.21
N PRO A 227 1.13 -67.63 -8.42
CA PRO A 227 0.36 -66.85 -7.42
C PRO A 227 0.19 -67.60 -6.06
N VAL A 228 -0.53 -67.04 -5.07
CA VAL A 228 -1.23 -67.79 -3.97
C VAL A 228 -2.55 -67.06 -3.59
N GLU A 229 -3.58 -67.81 -3.15
CA GLU A 229 -4.95 -67.35 -2.84
C GLU A 229 -5.19 -66.92 -1.38
N SER A 230 -6.32 -66.24 -1.09
CA SER A 230 -7.37 -66.82 -0.19
C SER A 230 -8.70 -66.02 -0.04
N LYS A 231 -9.77 -66.58 -0.65
CA LYS A 231 -11.18 -66.70 -0.18
C LYS A 231 -12.09 -65.50 0.15
N GLU A 232 -13.30 -65.57 -0.43
CA GLU A 232 -14.55 -64.89 -0.01
C GLU A 232 -15.25 -65.62 1.18
N PRO A 233 -16.42 -65.14 1.64
CA PRO A 233 -17.67 -65.71 1.10
C PRO A 233 -18.76 -64.68 0.70
N ALA A 234 -19.72 -65.13 -0.13
CA ALA A 234 -20.78 -64.31 -0.75
C ALA A 234 -22.18 -64.47 -0.09
N VAL A 235 -23.17 -63.66 -0.54
CA VAL A 235 -24.54 -64.09 -0.91
C VAL A 235 -25.30 -62.93 -1.59
N SER A 236 -26.23 -63.25 -2.49
CA SER A 236 -26.93 -62.33 -3.40
C SER A 236 -28.44 -62.16 -3.11
N VAL A 237 -29.00 -61.00 -3.47
CA VAL A 237 -30.44 -60.81 -3.78
C VAL A 237 -30.59 -59.75 -4.89
N ALA A 238 -31.49 -60.01 -5.85
CA ALA A 238 -32.07 -59.06 -6.83
C ALA A 238 -33.62 -59.13 -6.66
N PRO A 239 -34.49 -58.26 -7.24
CA PRO A 239 -34.59 -58.01 -8.69
C PRO A 239 -35.27 -56.66 -9.13
N VAL A 240 -35.80 -56.67 -10.37
CA VAL A 240 -36.90 -55.86 -10.98
C VAL A 240 -36.49 -54.74 -11.94
N GLU A 241 -37.24 -54.68 -13.04
CA GLU A 241 -37.07 -53.81 -14.21
C GLU A 241 -38.38 -53.04 -14.51
N SER A 242 -38.25 -51.91 -15.21
CA SER A 242 -39.23 -51.30 -16.14
C SER A 242 -40.25 -50.23 -15.68
N LYS A 243 -40.41 -49.25 -16.60
CA LYS A 243 -41.54 -48.35 -16.91
C LYS A 243 -41.57 -46.93 -16.33
N GLU A 244 -41.43 -45.97 -17.26
CA GLU A 244 -41.99 -44.61 -17.19
C GLU A 244 -43.55 -44.64 -17.20
N PRO A 245 -44.21 -43.51 -16.88
CA PRO A 245 -44.56 -42.58 -17.96
C PRO A 245 -44.28 -41.09 -17.62
N ALA A 246 -44.16 -40.27 -18.66
CA ALA A 246 -43.92 -38.83 -18.54
C ALA A 246 -45.20 -37.99 -18.41
N VAL A 247 -45.13 -36.89 -17.65
CA VAL A 247 -46.02 -35.71 -17.75
C VAL A 247 -45.17 -34.46 -17.54
N SER A 248 -45.34 -33.45 -18.39
CA SER A 248 -44.56 -32.20 -18.37
C SER A 248 -45.40 -30.98 -17.99
N VAL A 249 -44.88 -30.14 -17.09
CA VAL A 249 -45.26 -28.73 -16.90
C VAL A 249 -43.97 -27.96 -16.59
N ALA A 250 -43.79 -26.79 -17.20
CA ALA A 250 -42.53 -26.04 -17.13
C ALA A 250 -42.45 -25.04 -15.95
N PRO A 251 -41.26 -24.76 -15.41
CA PRO A 251 -40.99 -23.54 -14.65
C PRO A 251 -40.97 -22.31 -15.57
N VAL A 252 -41.19 -21.13 -15.01
CA VAL A 252 -41.19 -19.84 -15.74
C VAL A 252 -39.77 -19.26 -15.83
N GLU A 253 -39.37 -18.78 -17.02
CA GLU A 253 -38.16 -17.95 -17.16
C GLU A 253 -38.35 -16.59 -16.48
N SER A 254 -37.66 -16.36 -15.36
CA SER A 254 -37.34 -15.01 -14.88
C SER A 254 -36.12 -14.48 -15.63
N LYS A 255 -36.29 -13.51 -16.52
CA LYS A 255 -35.17 -12.90 -17.25
C LYS A 255 -34.47 -11.84 -16.41
N GLU A 256 -33.27 -12.18 -15.93
CA GLU A 256 -32.31 -11.17 -15.47
C GLU A 256 -31.76 -10.37 -16.67
N PRO A 257 -31.41 -9.08 -16.48
CA PRO A 257 -30.82 -8.25 -17.53
C PRO A 257 -29.34 -8.59 -17.71
N ALA A 258 -29.03 -9.46 -18.67
CA ALA A 258 -27.64 -9.72 -19.05
C ALA A 258 -26.99 -8.45 -19.63
N VAL A 259 -26.11 -7.81 -18.86
CA VAL A 259 -25.26 -6.69 -19.31
C VAL A 259 -24.13 -7.25 -20.20
N SER A 260 -24.49 -7.64 -21.42
CA SER A 260 -23.52 -7.98 -22.45
C SER A 260 -22.76 -6.71 -22.83
N THR A 261 -21.47 -6.67 -22.51
CA THR A 261 -20.54 -5.80 -23.25
C THR A 261 -20.62 -6.17 -24.72
N ALA A 262 -20.84 -5.18 -25.59
CA ALA A 262 -20.89 -5.43 -27.02
C ALA A 262 -19.49 -5.83 -27.53
N PRO A 263 -19.35 -6.77 -28.49
CA PRO A 263 -18.05 -7.15 -29.02
C PRO A 263 -17.30 -5.95 -29.61
N VAL A 264 -16.04 -5.76 -29.19
CA VAL A 264 -15.11 -4.86 -29.88
C VAL A 264 -14.90 -5.44 -31.29
N LYS A 265 -15.19 -4.64 -32.32
CA LYS A 265 -15.48 -5.13 -33.68
C LYS A 265 -14.39 -5.95 -34.36
N ASP A 266 -13.14 -5.79 -33.91
CA ASP A 266 -11.95 -6.30 -34.59
C ASP A 266 -11.12 -7.25 -33.70
N ALA A 267 -11.70 -7.78 -32.62
CA ALA A 267 -11.03 -8.73 -31.73
C ALA A 267 -10.83 -10.12 -32.40
N VAL A 268 -9.62 -10.67 -32.27
CA VAL A 268 -9.21 -11.97 -32.83
C VAL A 268 -9.17 -13.01 -31.71
N ASN A 269 -10.12 -13.95 -31.68
CA ASN A 269 -10.07 -15.06 -30.74
C ASN A 269 -8.90 -16.01 -31.07
N LEU A 270 -8.05 -16.27 -30.08
CA LEU A 270 -6.88 -17.14 -30.20
C LEU A 270 -7.09 -18.48 -29.47
N PHE A 271 -7.91 -18.46 -28.42
CA PHE A 271 -8.32 -19.61 -27.61
C PHE A 271 -9.73 -19.40 -27.06
N THR A 272 -10.55 -20.44 -27.07
CA THR A 272 -11.83 -20.54 -26.33
C THR A 272 -11.98 -21.96 -25.80
N GLY A 273 -12.31 -22.12 -24.52
CA GLY A 273 -12.49 -23.41 -23.86
C GLY A 273 -11.97 -23.39 -22.43
N LYS A 274 -12.17 -24.46 -21.65
CA LYS A 274 -11.67 -24.54 -20.27
C LYS A 274 -10.29 -25.23 -20.23
N SER A 275 -9.26 -24.48 -19.82
CA SER A 275 -7.91 -24.99 -19.56
C SER A 275 -7.55 -24.74 -18.10
N SER A 276 -7.57 -25.78 -17.26
CA SER A 276 -7.29 -25.69 -15.82
C SER A 276 -5.83 -25.99 -15.52
N LEU A 277 -5.20 -25.12 -14.73
CA LEU A 277 -3.81 -25.20 -14.29
C LEU A 277 -3.74 -25.49 -12.78
N THR A 278 -2.81 -26.36 -12.39
CA THR A 278 -2.40 -26.54 -11.00
C THR A 278 -1.17 -25.69 -10.71
N THR A 279 -0.89 -25.46 -9.42
CA THR A 279 0.32 -24.77 -8.94
C THR A 279 1.59 -25.30 -9.60
N TYR A 280 2.37 -24.39 -10.21
CA TYR A 280 3.59 -24.65 -10.99
C TYR A 280 3.41 -25.52 -12.25
N SER A 281 2.22 -25.54 -12.85
CA SER A 281 1.93 -26.24 -14.11
C SER A 281 1.85 -25.34 -15.34
N THR A 282 1.85 -25.98 -16.52
CA THR A 282 1.42 -25.38 -17.80
C THR A 282 0.16 -26.11 -18.27
N GLY A 283 -0.93 -25.38 -18.57
CA GLY A 283 -2.24 -25.98 -18.90
C GLY A 283 -2.68 -25.87 -20.35
N GLY A 284 -2.02 -25.00 -21.12
CA GLY A 284 -2.39 -24.72 -22.50
C GLY A 284 -1.36 -23.87 -23.21
N LYS A 285 -1.54 -23.70 -24.52
CA LYS A 285 -0.69 -22.89 -25.38
C LYS A 285 -1.44 -22.32 -26.57
N ILE A 286 -1.04 -21.14 -27.03
CA ILE A 286 -1.40 -20.55 -28.31
C ILE A 286 -0.18 -20.70 -29.21
N THR A 287 -0.30 -21.41 -30.33
CA THR A 287 0.81 -21.65 -31.27
C THR A 287 0.71 -20.66 -32.44
N ALA A 288 1.83 -20.21 -32.99
CA ALA A 288 1.84 -19.32 -34.16
C ALA A 288 1.43 -20.05 -35.45
N LYS A 289 0.84 -19.33 -36.42
CA LYS A 289 0.43 -19.86 -37.74
C LYS A 289 1.57 -20.53 -38.52
N LYS A 290 2.81 -19.99 -38.41
CA LYS A 290 4.02 -20.60 -38.99
C LYS A 290 4.28 -22.03 -38.48
N ASN A 291 3.75 -22.36 -37.29
CA ASN A 291 3.83 -23.66 -36.64
C ASN A 291 2.47 -24.38 -36.60
N GLY A 292 1.50 -23.99 -37.44
CA GLY A 292 0.18 -24.63 -37.56
C GLY A 292 -0.85 -24.22 -36.50
N GLY A 293 -0.65 -23.13 -35.76
CA GLY A 293 -1.59 -22.62 -34.76
C GLY A 293 -2.45 -21.44 -35.22
N THR A 294 -3.14 -20.79 -34.26
CA THR A 294 -4.11 -19.70 -34.48
C THR A 294 -3.49 -18.31 -34.58
N LEU A 295 -2.45 -18.03 -33.77
CA LEU A 295 -1.87 -16.69 -33.66
C LEU A 295 -1.07 -16.31 -34.91
N ASP A 296 -1.35 -15.14 -35.45
CA ASP A 296 -0.55 -14.51 -36.50
C ASP A 296 0.31 -13.41 -35.87
N PRO A 297 1.62 -13.60 -35.64
CA PRO A 297 2.40 -12.63 -34.87
C PRO A 297 2.48 -11.24 -35.53
N ALA A 298 2.18 -11.13 -36.83
CA ALA A 298 2.12 -9.87 -37.56
C ALA A 298 0.95 -8.94 -37.16
N ILE A 299 -0.03 -9.41 -36.37
CA ILE A 299 -1.11 -8.54 -35.84
C ILE A 299 -0.66 -7.74 -34.60
N ILE A 300 0.44 -8.16 -33.95
CA ILE A 300 0.91 -7.60 -32.69
C ILE A 300 1.52 -6.22 -32.95
N ASN A 301 0.74 -5.19 -32.64
CA ASN A 301 1.08 -3.79 -32.84
C ASN A 301 0.95 -2.97 -31.54
N LYS A 302 1.50 -1.75 -31.53
CA LYS A 302 1.65 -0.89 -30.35
C LYS A 302 0.36 -0.56 -29.60
N ASP A 303 -0.74 -0.33 -30.32
CA ASP A 303 -1.98 0.15 -29.72
C ASP A 303 -2.86 -1.00 -29.19
N GLY A 304 -2.47 -2.25 -29.51
CA GLY A 304 -3.20 -3.46 -29.22
C GLY A 304 -2.68 -4.25 -28.01
N TYR A 305 -3.48 -5.22 -27.59
CA TYR A 305 -3.33 -5.96 -26.34
C TYR A 305 -3.95 -7.35 -26.41
N PHE A 306 -3.50 -8.26 -25.56
CA PHE A 306 -4.18 -9.53 -25.33
C PHE A 306 -5.15 -9.39 -24.16
N THR A 307 -6.32 -10.04 -24.25
CA THR A 307 -7.22 -10.26 -23.12
C THR A 307 -7.23 -11.75 -22.78
N VAL A 308 -7.02 -12.09 -21.50
CA VAL A 308 -7.17 -13.46 -20.98
C VAL A 308 -8.35 -13.46 -20.00
N HIS A 309 -9.42 -14.19 -20.32
CA HIS A 309 -10.55 -14.41 -19.42
C HIS A 309 -10.32 -15.72 -18.65
N PHE A 310 -10.41 -15.70 -17.31
CA PHE A 310 -10.09 -16.85 -16.48
C PHE A 310 -10.83 -16.87 -15.12
N ASN A 311 -11.05 -18.06 -14.57
CA ASN A 311 -11.44 -18.26 -13.18
C ASN A 311 -10.24 -18.56 -12.29
N GLY A 312 -10.13 -18.01 -11.08
CA GLY A 312 -9.07 -18.31 -10.11
C GLY A 312 -8.81 -17.19 -9.11
N SER A 313 -7.57 -16.71 -9.08
CA SER A 313 -7.12 -15.56 -8.28
C SER A 313 -6.39 -14.58 -9.18
N ARG A 314 -6.53 -13.27 -8.93
CA ARG A 314 -5.96 -12.20 -9.78
C ARG A 314 -4.47 -12.40 -10.10
N THR A 315 -3.68 -12.88 -9.16
CA THR A 315 -2.22 -13.08 -9.34
C THR A 315 -1.84 -14.32 -10.17
N SER A 316 -2.78 -15.20 -10.51
CA SER A 316 -2.48 -16.46 -11.21
C SER A 316 -2.09 -16.27 -12.69
N SER A 317 -2.60 -15.24 -13.36
CA SER A 317 -2.51 -15.12 -14.82
C SER A 317 -1.17 -14.58 -15.31
N ASN A 318 -0.22 -15.49 -15.57
CA ASN A 318 1.03 -15.20 -16.27
C ASN A 318 1.07 -15.91 -17.63
N LEU A 319 1.48 -15.19 -18.67
CA LEU A 319 1.76 -15.72 -19.99
C LEU A 319 3.27 -15.91 -20.17
N VAL A 320 3.69 -16.93 -20.91
CA VAL A 320 5.10 -17.10 -21.28
C VAL A 320 5.25 -17.11 -22.80
N PHE A 321 5.83 -16.04 -23.34
CA PHE A 321 6.12 -15.88 -24.76
C PHE A 321 7.45 -16.55 -25.09
N SER A 322 7.52 -17.32 -26.18
CA SER A 322 8.69 -18.13 -26.50
C SER A 322 8.98 -18.22 -28.00
N SER A 323 10.27 -18.12 -28.35
CA SER A 323 10.80 -18.55 -29.65
C SER A 323 11.70 -19.78 -29.50
N TRP A 324 11.60 -20.70 -30.46
CA TRP A 324 12.57 -21.77 -30.71
C TRP A 324 13.13 -21.71 -32.16
N THR A 325 12.58 -20.86 -33.02
CA THR A 325 13.07 -20.61 -34.39
C THR A 325 14.15 -19.53 -34.46
N GLY A 326 14.30 -18.71 -33.41
CA GLY A 326 15.38 -17.75 -33.24
C GLY A 326 14.87 -16.40 -32.70
N GLY A 327 15.22 -16.06 -31.46
CA GLY A 327 14.79 -14.85 -30.74
C GLY A 327 15.38 -14.83 -29.32
N GLU A 328 15.02 -13.86 -28.49
CA GLU A 328 15.64 -13.64 -27.16
C GLU A 328 15.28 -14.69 -26.08
N GLY A 329 14.46 -15.70 -26.42
CA GLY A 329 14.25 -16.90 -25.59
C GLY A 329 12.83 -17.04 -25.06
N TRP A 330 12.71 -17.23 -23.74
CA TRP A 330 11.45 -17.44 -23.01
C TRP A 330 11.21 -16.28 -22.04
N ALA A 331 10.17 -15.49 -22.26
CA ALA A 331 9.82 -14.34 -21.43
C ALA A 331 8.52 -14.61 -20.65
N THR A 332 8.57 -14.49 -19.32
CA THR A 332 7.35 -14.44 -18.50
C THR A 332 6.80 -13.03 -18.50
N VAL A 333 5.52 -12.89 -18.81
CA VAL A 333 4.79 -11.62 -18.89
C VAL A 333 3.60 -11.69 -17.94
N SER A 334 3.62 -10.85 -16.90
CA SER A 334 2.47 -10.60 -16.04
C SER A 334 1.52 -9.61 -16.71
N ALA A 335 0.25 -9.60 -16.29
CA ALA A 335 -0.74 -8.68 -16.83
C ALA A 335 -0.38 -7.22 -16.55
N THR A 336 -0.64 -6.34 -17.53
CA THR A 336 -0.57 -4.88 -17.39
C THR A 336 -1.65 -4.36 -16.45
N ALA A 337 -2.85 -4.95 -16.51
CA ALA A 337 -3.97 -4.65 -15.63
C ALA A 337 -4.90 -5.88 -15.54
N ILE A 338 -5.65 -6.03 -14.45
CA ILE A 338 -6.62 -7.13 -14.29
C ILE A 338 -7.91 -6.61 -13.67
N LYS A 339 -9.02 -6.84 -14.38
CA LYS A 339 -10.39 -6.58 -13.96
C LYS A 339 -10.98 -7.81 -13.28
N ARG A 340 -11.71 -7.63 -12.17
CA ARG A 340 -12.61 -8.66 -11.60
C ARG A 340 -14.00 -8.51 -12.24
N ASN A 341 -14.55 -9.61 -12.75
CA ASN A 341 -15.91 -9.69 -13.30
C ASN A 341 -16.88 -10.37 -12.33
N GLY A 342 -16.38 -11.20 -11.41
CA GLY A 342 -17.14 -11.94 -10.40
C GLY A 342 -16.25 -12.50 -9.31
N PHE A 343 -16.80 -13.24 -8.34
CA PHE A 343 -16.06 -13.70 -7.15
C PHE A 343 -14.75 -14.43 -7.49
N ASP A 344 -14.76 -15.35 -8.45
CA ASP A 344 -13.55 -16.01 -8.94
C ASP A 344 -13.25 -15.70 -10.41
N ASP A 345 -13.94 -14.75 -11.06
CA ASP A 345 -13.87 -14.49 -12.51
C ASP A 345 -13.14 -13.19 -12.86
N PHE A 346 -12.18 -13.24 -13.77
CA PHE A 346 -11.24 -12.15 -14.06
C PHE A 346 -10.90 -12.01 -15.55
N THR A 347 -10.69 -10.77 -16.00
CA THR A 347 -10.09 -10.46 -17.31
C THR A 347 -8.76 -9.73 -17.13
N ALA A 348 -7.66 -10.38 -17.52
CA ALA A 348 -6.33 -9.79 -17.56
C ALA A 348 -6.02 -9.17 -18.93
N ILE A 349 -5.39 -7.98 -18.91
CA ILE A 349 -4.94 -7.21 -20.07
C ILE A 349 -3.41 -7.30 -20.16
N TYR A 350 -2.87 -7.58 -21.34
CA TYR A 350 -1.43 -7.57 -21.61
C TYR A 350 -1.16 -6.63 -22.79
N SER A 351 -0.68 -5.42 -22.51
CA SER A 351 -0.37 -4.40 -23.52
C SER A 351 0.86 -4.78 -24.34
N TYR A 352 0.94 -4.23 -25.55
CA TYR A 352 2.17 -4.31 -26.37
C TYR A 352 3.41 -3.93 -25.57
N ASP A 353 3.40 -2.80 -24.85
CA ASP A 353 4.59 -2.32 -24.14
C ASP A 353 5.02 -3.23 -22.98
N THR A 354 4.06 -3.83 -22.25
CA THR A 354 4.39 -4.81 -21.19
C THR A 354 4.99 -6.08 -21.78
N ILE A 355 4.49 -6.56 -22.92
CA ILE A 355 5.04 -7.73 -23.62
C ILE A 355 6.41 -7.39 -24.23
N ALA A 356 6.53 -6.27 -24.93
CA ALA A 356 7.76 -5.84 -25.61
C ALA A 356 8.91 -5.54 -24.64
N LYS A 357 8.61 -5.03 -23.43
CA LYS A 357 9.59 -4.86 -22.35
C LYS A 357 10.16 -6.20 -21.84
N ALA A 358 9.43 -7.30 -21.99
CA ALA A 358 9.81 -8.62 -21.47
C ALA A 358 10.32 -9.60 -22.54
N TYR A 359 9.79 -9.53 -23.76
CA TYR A 359 10.07 -10.44 -24.89
C TYR A 359 10.85 -9.79 -26.05
N GLY A 360 11.00 -8.46 -26.05
CA GLY A 360 11.51 -7.70 -27.18
C GLY A 360 10.43 -7.39 -28.23
N THR A 361 10.79 -6.59 -29.23
CA THR A 361 9.83 -6.04 -30.22
C THR A 361 9.67 -6.86 -31.50
N ASP A 362 10.54 -7.83 -31.77
CA ASP A 362 10.45 -8.67 -32.99
C ASP A 362 9.55 -9.89 -32.78
N PHE A 363 8.25 -9.67 -32.93
CA PHE A 363 7.24 -10.71 -32.84
C PHE A 363 7.29 -11.72 -34.00
N SER A 364 8.03 -11.49 -35.10
CA SER A 364 8.16 -12.50 -36.18
C SER A 364 8.84 -13.79 -35.69
N THR A 365 9.67 -13.66 -34.65
CA THR A 365 10.34 -14.75 -33.94
C THR A 365 9.38 -15.63 -33.14
N LEU A 366 8.22 -15.09 -32.69
CA LEU A 366 7.32 -15.74 -31.73
C LEU A 366 6.74 -17.04 -32.27
N ASP A 367 6.99 -18.15 -31.56
CA ASP A 367 6.55 -19.49 -31.95
C ASP A 367 5.32 -19.97 -31.17
N VAL A 368 5.26 -19.60 -29.89
CA VAL A 368 4.21 -20.03 -28.95
C VAL A 368 4.06 -19.06 -27.77
N ILE A 369 2.85 -18.96 -27.24
CA ILE A 369 2.55 -18.40 -25.91
C ILE A 369 2.03 -19.54 -25.03
N TYR A 370 2.65 -19.77 -23.88
CA TYR A 370 2.19 -20.74 -22.88
C TYR A 370 1.37 -20.07 -21.78
N PHE A 371 0.44 -20.82 -21.20
CA PHE A 371 -0.27 -20.47 -19.98
C PHE A 371 0.43 -21.09 -18.77
N VAL A 372 0.76 -20.31 -17.74
CA VAL A 372 1.56 -20.78 -16.59
C VAL A 372 0.96 -20.32 -15.26
N ALA A 373 0.90 -21.23 -14.27
CA ALA A 373 0.44 -20.94 -12.92
C ALA A 373 1.63 -20.81 -11.95
N GLN A 374 2.12 -19.60 -11.73
CA GLN A 374 3.17 -19.31 -10.74
C GLN A 374 2.51 -19.04 -9.38
N GLY A 375 2.28 -20.10 -8.60
CA GLY A 375 1.57 -20.03 -7.31
C GLY A 375 0.14 -20.58 -7.40
N ASN A 376 -0.86 -19.72 -7.50
CA ASN A 376 -2.26 -20.11 -7.40
C ASN A 376 -2.77 -20.87 -8.66
N PRO A 377 -3.61 -21.91 -8.50
CA PRO A 377 -4.29 -22.56 -9.62
C PRO A 377 -5.30 -21.59 -10.28
N TYR A 378 -5.60 -21.81 -11.55
CA TYR A 378 -6.62 -21.05 -12.30
C TYR A 378 -7.11 -21.81 -13.54
N THR A 379 -8.24 -21.41 -14.12
CA THR A 379 -8.83 -21.98 -15.34
C THR A 379 -9.05 -20.90 -16.37
N ILE A 380 -8.32 -20.93 -17.48
CA ILE A 380 -8.53 -20.01 -18.60
C ILE A 380 -9.79 -20.43 -19.36
N LEU A 381 -10.55 -19.43 -19.83
CA LEU A 381 -11.83 -19.51 -20.52
C LEU A 381 -11.74 -19.00 -21.97
N SER A 382 -11.08 -17.85 -22.17
CA SER A 382 -10.70 -17.34 -23.50
C SER A 382 -9.33 -16.68 -23.48
N VAL A 383 -8.71 -16.60 -24.66
CA VAL A 383 -7.68 -15.61 -24.96
C VAL A 383 -7.96 -14.99 -26.32
N ASP A 384 -7.96 -13.67 -26.36
CA ASP A 384 -8.25 -12.87 -27.55
C ASP A 384 -7.15 -11.81 -27.72
N TYR A 385 -6.91 -11.38 -28.96
CA TYR A 385 -6.07 -10.22 -29.26
C TYR A 385 -6.93 -9.09 -29.82
N VAL A 386 -6.82 -7.90 -29.24
CA VAL A 386 -7.54 -6.70 -29.68
C VAL A 386 -6.52 -5.73 -30.29
N PRO A 387 -6.71 -5.26 -31.54
CA PRO A 387 -5.67 -4.55 -32.27
C PRO A 387 -5.49 -3.07 -31.88
N SER A 388 -6.41 -2.48 -31.11
CA SER A 388 -6.34 -1.08 -30.67
C SER A 388 -7.16 -0.83 -29.40
N GLY A 389 -6.89 0.28 -28.70
CA GLY A 389 -7.70 0.75 -27.56
C GLY A 389 -7.20 0.32 -26.17
N VAL A 390 -5.91 -0.02 -26.05
CA VAL A 390 -5.30 -0.53 -24.82
C VAL A 390 -5.53 0.36 -23.58
N ASP A 391 -5.45 1.68 -23.71
CA ASP A 391 -5.65 2.62 -22.59
C ASP A 391 -7.07 2.53 -21.99
N ALA A 392 -8.08 2.40 -22.85
CA ALA A 392 -9.46 2.23 -22.42
C ALA A 392 -9.71 0.86 -21.77
N ALA A 393 -9.00 -0.17 -22.22
CA ALA A 393 -9.05 -1.49 -21.60
C ALA A 393 -8.40 -1.49 -20.20
N ILE A 394 -7.23 -0.85 -20.05
CA ILE A 394 -6.55 -0.66 -18.77
C ILE A 394 -7.43 0.17 -17.82
N ALA A 395 -7.98 1.30 -18.27
CA ALA A 395 -8.89 2.12 -17.46
C ALA A 395 -10.16 1.37 -17.04
N SER A 396 -10.63 0.40 -17.83
CA SER A 396 -11.76 -0.48 -17.46
C SER A 396 -11.42 -1.58 -16.45
N CYS A 397 -10.12 -1.76 -16.13
CA CYS A 397 -9.65 -2.63 -15.06
C CYS A 397 -9.46 -1.88 -13.73
N SER A 398 -9.30 -0.56 -13.76
CA SER A 398 -9.36 0.28 -12.57
C SER A 398 -10.75 0.14 -11.94
N VAL A 399 -10.80 -0.19 -10.65
CA VAL A 399 -12.07 -0.21 -9.90
C VAL A 399 -12.48 1.23 -9.62
N THR A 400 -13.06 1.88 -10.63
CA THR A 400 -13.98 2.99 -10.36
C THR A 400 -15.12 2.37 -9.54
N PRO A 401 -15.37 2.80 -8.29
CA PRO A 401 -16.49 2.28 -7.53
C PRO A 401 -17.76 2.45 -8.38
N PRO A 402 -18.62 1.42 -8.51
CA PRO A 402 -19.85 1.58 -9.27
C PRO A 402 -20.60 2.77 -8.68
N ALA A 403 -20.88 3.77 -9.52
CA ALA A 403 -21.55 4.99 -9.10
C ALA A 403 -22.84 4.58 -8.40
N THR A 404 -22.87 4.75 -7.08
CA THR A 404 -23.85 4.06 -6.23
C THR A 404 -25.21 4.67 -6.53
N GLU A 405 -26.02 3.99 -7.34
CA GLU A 405 -27.36 4.45 -7.67
C GLU A 405 -28.08 4.71 -6.35
N ALA A 406 -28.60 5.92 -6.18
CA ALA A 406 -29.13 6.36 -4.90
C ALA A 406 -30.20 5.35 -4.46
N PRO A 407 -30.05 4.71 -3.27
CA PRO A 407 -30.75 3.48 -2.94
C PRO A 407 -32.25 3.62 -3.14
N SER A 408 -32.86 2.67 -3.84
CA SER A 408 -34.18 2.80 -4.47
C SER A 408 -35.32 2.74 -3.43
N TYR A 409 -35.44 3.82 -2.67
CA TYR A 409 -36.34 3.95 -1.54
C TYR A 409 -37.81 4.01 -1.98
N VAL A 410 -38.49 2.86 -1.87
CA VAL A 410 -39.95 2.78 -1.91
C VAL A 410 -40.47 2.79 -0.48
N ALA A 411 -41.10 3.89 -0.07
CA ALA A 411 -41.67 4.02 1.26
C ALA A 411 -42.85 3.06 1.48
N GLY A 412 -42.69 2.10 2.39
CA GLY A 412 -43.77 1.29 2.95
C GLY A 412 -44.16 1.74 4.36
N ASP A 413 -45.09 1.02 4.98
CA ASP A 413 -45.51 1.33 6.36
C ASP A 413 -44.39 1.10 7.37
N LEU A 414 -44.45 1.84 8.48
CA LEU A 414 -43.54 1.72 9.61
C LEU A 414 -43.69 0.34 10.27
N LYS A 415 -42.61 -0.47 10.22
CA LYS A 415 -42.58 -1.86 10.70
C LYS A 415 -41.23 -2.20 11.33
N GLU A 416 -41.24 -3.14 12.27
CA GLU A 416 -40.03 -3.79 12.75
C GLU A 416 -39.42 -4.66 11.64
N ARG A 417 -38.10 -4.59 11.48
CA ARG A 417 -37.29 -5.44 10.58
C ARG A 417 -36.02 -5.84 11.29
N THR A 418 -35.59 -7.08 11.07
CA THR A 418 -34.29 -7.61 11.49
C THR A 418 -33.55 -8.08 10.25
N CYS A 419 -32.28 -7.72 10.13
CA CYS A 419 -31.40 -8.05 9.02
C CYS A 419 -30.01 -8.45 9.53
N LYS A 420 -29.19 -9.02 8.65
CA LYS A 420 -27.81 -9.37 8.97
C LYS A 420 -26.85 -8.24 8.54
N PRO A 421 -25.68 -8.11 9.19
CA PRO A 421 -24.60 -7.22 8.75
C PRO A 421 -23.85 -7.83 7.55
N ASP A 422 -24.58 -8.04 6.45
CA ASP A 422 -24.10 -8.51 5.16
C ASP A 422 -24.00 -7.36 4.14
N GLU A 423 -23.32 -7.63 3.03
CA GLU A 423 -23.01 -6.69 1.96
C GLU A 423 -24.25 -6.17 1.19
N GLU A 424 -25.44 -6.79 1.35
CA GLU A 424 -26.71 -6.26 0.81
C GLU A 424 -27.25 -5.14 1.71
N HIS A 425 -27.07 -5.26 3.02
CA HIS A 425 -27.68 -4.39 4.03
C HIS A 425 -26.74 -3.29 4.55
N VAL A 426 -25.42 -3.53 4.60
CA VAL A 426 -24.44 -2.61 5.18
C VAL A 426 -23.18 -2.47 4.33
N LYS A 427 -22.62 -1.26 4.30
CA LYS A 427 -21.25 -1.04 3.84
C LYS A 427 -20.29 -1.51 4.93
N VAL A 428 -19.33 -2.35 4.57
CA VAL A 428 -18.33 -2.91 5.49
C VAL A 428 -17.16 -1.93 5.61
N LEU A 429 -16.67 -1.72 6.83
CA LEU A 429 -15.51 -0.87 7.12
C LEU A 429 -14.31 -1.74 7.52
N GLY A 430 -13.22 -1.65 6.75
CA GLY A 430 -11.99 -2.42 6.96
C GLY A 430 -12.16 -3.94 6.88
N ARG A 431 -11.07 -4.67 7.17
CA ARG A 431 -11.06 -6.14 7.10
C ARG A 431 -11.91 -6.75 8.22
N THR A 432 -12.92 -7.55 7.86
CA THR A 432 -13.85 -8.24 8.78
C THR A 432 -13.97 -9.73 8.44
N TYR A 433 -14.67 -10.51 9.26
CA TYR A 433 -14.97 -11.93 8.97
C TYR A 433 -16.46 -12.22 9.19
N THR A 434 -17.12 -12.86 8.23
CA THR A 434 -18.51 -13.33 8.39
C THR A 434 -18.52 -14.81 8.72
N ASP A 435 -19.12 -15.19 9.85
CA ASP A 435 -19.23 -16.59 10.26
C ASP A 435 -20.44 -17.31 9.63
N ALA A 436 -20.55 -18.62 9.86
CA ALA A 436 -21.60 -19.48 9.32
C ALA A 436 -23.04 -19.14 9.80
N ASN A 437 -23.19 -18.23 10.77
CA ASN A 437 -24.48 -17.70 11.24
C ASN A 437 -24.83 -16.33 10.60
N GLY A 438 -23.98 -15.82 9.72
CA GLY A 438 -24.07 -14.45 9.18
C GLY A 438 -23.67 -13.37 10.18
N SER A 439 -22.96 -13.70 11.26
CA SER A 439 -22.45 -12.72 12.22
C SER A 439 -21.14 -12.09 11.71
N ARG A 440 -21.06 -10.77 11.73
CA ARG A 440 -19.92 -9.96 11.23
C ARG A 440 -18.93 -9.68 12.35
N TRP A 441 -17.83 -10.41 12.39
CA TRP A 441 -16.74 -10.28 13.36
C TRP A 441 -15.84 -9.09 13.03
N LEU A 442 -15.76 -8.17 14.00
CA LEU A 442 -14.92 -6.99 14.02
C LEU A 442 -13.67 -7.28 14.86
N ASN A 443 -12.59 -7.64 14.17
CA ASN A 443 -11.29 -7.87 14.80
C ASN A 443 -10.40 -6.62 14.75
N ASN A 444 -10.29 -5.96 13.58
CA ASN A 444 -9.28 -4.93 13.38
C ASN A 444 -9.70 -3.55 13.90
N LEU A 445 -8.71 -2.70 14.16
CA LEU A 445 -8.91 -1.31 14.56
C LEU A 445 -9.86 -0.59 13.58
N CYS A 446 -10.81 0.18 14.10
CA CYS A 446 -11.84 0.90 13.34
C CYS A 446 -12.70 0.03 12.39
N SER A 447 -12.54 -1.29 12.35
CA SER A 447 -13.39 -2.16 11.54
C SER A 447 -14.83 -2.12 12.03
N GLY A 448 -15.79 -2.24 11.11
CA GLY A 448 -17.16 -1.85 11.40
C GLY A 448 -18.13 -1.99 10.25
N VAL A 449 -19.28 -1.32 10.38
CA VAL A 449 -20.33 -1.25 9.36
C VAL A 449 -20.95 0.15 9.31
N GLU A 450 -21.39 0.58 8.12
CA GLU A 450 -22.05 1.86 7.87
C GLU A 450 -23.34 1.65 7.05
N PHE A 451 -24.46 2.19 7.51
CA PHE A 451 -25.76 2.04 6.85
C PHE A 451 -26.68 3.23 7.07
N THR A 452 -27.77 3.27 6.31
CA THR A 452 -28.82 4.28 6.40
C THR A 452 -30.20 3.62 6.49
N PHE A 453 -31.15 4.30 7.12
CA PHE A 453 -32.56 3.91 7.11
C PHE A 453 -33.47 5.13 7.30
N THR A 454 -34.76 4.97 7.04
CA THR A 454 -35.79 5.94 7.46
C THR A 454 -36.70 5.27 8.49
N GLY A 455 -36.77 5.79 9.71
CA GLY A 455 -37.44 5.11 10.81
C GLY A 455 -37.43 5.80 12.17
N THR A 456 -37.99 5.11 13.15
CA THR A 456 -38.19 5.57 14.54
C THR A 456 -37.27 4.89 15.56
N LYS A 457 -36.73 3.69 15.27
CA LYS A 457 -35.85 2.96 16.22
C LYS A 457 -34.72 2.21 15.51
N ALA A 458 -33.58 2.06 16.19
CA ALA A 458 -32.53 1.12 15.79
C ALA A 458 -31.76 0.53 16.99
N SER A 459 -31.42 -0.76 16.88
CA SER A 459 -30.56 -1.49 17.81
C SER A 459 -29.72 -2.55 17.10
N ILE A 460 -28.71 -3.09 17.80
CA ILE A 460 -27.90 -4.24 17.36
C ILE A 460 -27.74 -5.27 18.46
N ASP A 461 -27.63 -6.53 18.07
CA ASP A 461 -27.09 -7.60 18.92
C ASP A 461 -25.58 -7.75 18.69
N VAL A 462 -24.82 -7.91 19.77
CA VAL A 462 -23.36 -8.07 19.77
C VAL A 462 -22.97 -9.30 20.60
N THR A 463 -22.07 -10.14 20.08
CA THR A 463 -21.42 -11.24 20.82
C THR A 463 -19.92 -11.02 20.90
N ALA A 464 -19.31 -11.18 22.07
CA ALA A 464 -17.86 -11.12 22.26
C ALA A 464 -17.26 -12.50 22.57
N VAL A 465 -15.93 -12.64 22.56
CA VAL A 465 -15.26 -13.85 23.07
C VAL A 465 -15.17 -13.79 24.60
N ALA A 466 -15.46 -14.92 25.26
CA ALA A 466 -15.38 -15.05 26.73
C ALA A 466 -13.94 -14.91 27.24
N ASN A 467 -13.71 -14.04 28.24
CA ASN A 467 -12.40 -13.82 28.84
C ASN A 467 -12.53 -13.37 30.32
N GLU A 468 -11.49 -13.65 31.11
CA GLU A 468 -11.34 -13.16 32.50
C GLU A 468 -10.44 -11.91 32.59
N GLU A 469 -9.58 -11.65 31.60
CA GLU A 469 -8.72 -10.47 31.56
C GLU A 469 -9.51 -9.21 31.17
N LYS A 470 -9.53 -8.23 32.08
CA LYS A 470 -10.40 -7.05 32.05
C LYS A 470 -9.82 -5.88 31.27
N ASN A 471 -8.50 -5.88 31.06
CA ASN A 471 -7.83 -4.82 30.32
C ASN A 471 -7.88 -5.04 28.79
N HIS A 472 -8.50 -6.13 28.33
CA HIS A 472 -8.51 -6.56 26.93
C HIS A 472 -9.92 -6.59 26.29
N TYR A 473 -10.93 -5.93 26.89
CA TYR A 473 -12.29 -5.90 26.32
C TYR A 473 -12.34 -5.18 24.97
N GLY A 474 -13.19 -5.67 24.07
CA GLY A 474 -13.51 -4.95 22.84
C GLY A 474 -14.25 -3.65 23.16
N ARG A 475 -13.76 -2.53 22.62
CA ARG A 475 -14.41 -1.22 22.70
C ARG A 475 -15.21 -0.98 21.43
N ILE A 476 -16.49 -0.63 21.58
CA ILE A 476 -17.43 -0.34 20.48
C ILE A 476 -17.86 1.12 20.53
N ALA A 477 -17.86 1.76 19.36
CA ALA A 477 -18.47 3.06 19.15
C ALA A 477 -19.66 2.96 18.17
N ILE A 478 -20.74 3.67 18.47
CA ILE A 478 -21.88 3.84 17.56
C ILE A 478 -22.13 5.33 17.38
N TYR A 479 -22.12 5.76 16.12
CA TYR A 479 -22.44 7.11 15.68
C TYR A 479 -23.79 7.10 14.96
N VAL A 480 -24.64 8.06 15.28
CA VAL A 480 -25.96 8.28 14.67
C VAL A 480 -26.01 9.71 14.15
N ASN A 481 -26.23 9.89 12.85
CA ASN A 481 -26.14 11.19 12.17
C ASN A 481 -24.81 11.89 12.53
N GLU A 482 -23.70 11.17 12.32
CA GLU A 482 -22.31 11.55 12.63
C GLU A 482 -21.97 11.80 14.12
N LYS A 483 -22.97 11.90 15.00
CA LYS A 483 -22.77 12.09 16.44
C LYS A 483 -22.56 10.77 17.16
N LEU A 484 -21.50 10.67 17.96
CA LEU A 484 -21.27 9.55 18.90
C LEU A 484 -22.43 9.45 19.92
N VAL A 485 -23.06 8.28 20.01
CA VAL A 485 -24.16 7.99 20.95
C VAL A 485 -23.88 6.80 21.87
N VAL A 486 -22.98 5.89 21.48
CA VAL A 486 -22.45 4.82 22.34
C VAL A 486 -20.93 4.83 22.22
N ASP A 487 -20.24 4.81 23.36
CA ASP A 487 -18.85 4.37 23.53
C ASP A 487 -18.83 3.46 24.76
N ASP A 488 -18.46 2.19 24.60
CA ASP A 488 -18.57 1.19 25.67
C ASP A 488 -17.60 0.02 25.51
N MET A 489 -17.33 -0.65 26.64
CA MET A 489 -16.56 -1.89 26.73
C MET A 489 -17.51 -3.09 26.79
N ILE A 490 -17.38 -4.02 25.84
CA ILE A 490 -18.21 -5.23 25.79
C ILE A 490 -17.73 -6.23 26.85
N LYS A 491 -18.21 -6.00 28.09
CA LYS A 491 -17.87 -6.76 29.30
C LYS A 491 -18.67 -8.06 29.49
N THR A 492 -19.63 -8.33 28.60
CA THR A 492 -20.52 -9.51 28.66
C THR A 492 -20.46 -10.30 27.36
N LEU A 493 -20.64 -11.63 27.43
CA LEU A 493 -20.58 -12.52 26.27
C LEU A 493 -21.55 -12.10 25.15
N LYS A 494 -22.74 -11.64 25.52
CA LYS A 494 -23.73 -11.03 24.64
C LYS A 494 -24.19 -9.69 25.20
N LYS A 495 -24.56 -8.78 24.31
CA LYS A 495 -25.19 -7.50 24.65
C LYS A 495 -26.00 -6.98 23.47
N THR A 496 -27.21 -6.47 23.74
CA THR A 496 -27.97 -5.66 22.80
C THR A 496 -27.69 -4.18 23.10
N TYR A 497 -27.56 -3.36 22.07
CA TYR A 497 -27.41 -1.91 22.18
C TYR A 497 -28.58 -1.22 21.49
N ASP A 498 -29.48 -0.60 22.26
CA ASP A 498 -30.48 0.33 21.76
C ASP A 498 -29.86 1.72 21.67
N PHE A 499 -29.72 2.28 20.45
CA PHE A 499 -28.93 3.50 20.21
C PHE A 499 -29.67 4.61 19.46
N TYR A 500 -30.89 4.37 18.99
CA TYR A 500 -31.74 5.41 18.39
C TYR A 500 -33.23 5.16 18.69
N GLU A 501 -33.92 6.23 19.11
CA GLU A 501 -35.38 6.30 19.26
C GLU A 501 -35.89 7.70 18.89
N SER A 502 -37.06 7.78 18.25
CA SER A 502 -37.74 9.01 17.81
C SER A 502 -39.24 8.76 17.65
N ASP A 503 -40.09 9.73 18.04
CA ASP A 503 -41.56 9.65 17.90
C ASP A 503 -42.02 9.56 16.44
N GLU A 504 -41.24 10.15 15.52
CA GLU A 504 -41.52 10.24 14.09
C GLU A 504 -40.43 9.55 13.27
N ALA A 505 -40.82 8.96 12.13
CA ALA A 505 -39.90 8.32 11.20
C ALA A 505 -39.06 9.37 10.47
N LYS A 506 -37.72 9.30 10.63
CA LYS A 506 -36.76 10.25 10.06
C LYS A 506 -35.65 9.51 9.32
N PRO A 507 -35.00 10.11 8.31
CA PRO A 507 -33.75 9.60 7.76
C PRO A 507 -32.66 9.58 8.85
N VAL A 508 -31.88 8.50 8.88
CA VAL A 508 -30.79 8.26 9.83
C VAL A 508 -29.61 7.62 9.12
N SER A 509 -28.40 8.13 9.34
CA SER A 509 -27.15 7.40 9.09
C SER A 509 -26.61 6.79 10.38
N VAL A 510 -26.08 5.58 10.28
CA VAL A 510 -25.51 4.83 11.40
C VAL A 510 -24.13 4.33 11.00
N LYS A 511 -23.14 4.56 11.86
CA LYS A 511 -21.80 3.96 11.75
C LYS A 511 -21.43 3.27 13.05
N ILE A 512 -21.12 1.99 12.99
CA ILE A 512 -20.68 1.17 14.13
C ILE A 512 -19.23 0.78 13.88
N MET A 513 -18.33 1.01 14.84
CA MET A 513 -16.91 0.68 14.70
C MET A 513 -16.35 0.09 15.99
N ARG A 514 -15.32 -0.74 15.82
CA ARG A 514 -14.42 -1.17 16.90
C ARG A 514 -13.35 -0.09 17.15
N LEU A 515 -13.23 0.42 18.38
CA LEU A 515 -12.18 1.39 18.73
C LEU A 515 -10.90 0.73 19.28
N SER A 516 -11.02 -0.44 19.91
CA SER A 516 -9.88 -1.19 20.48
C SER A 516 -9.07 -1.90 19.39
N GLU A 517 -7.75 -1.97 19.54
CA GLU A 517 -6.86 -2.61 18.55
C GLU A 517 -7.08 -4.12 18.33
N SER A 518 -6.44 -4.64 17.28
CA SER A 518 -6.65 -6.01 16.77
C SER A 518 -6.25 -7.13 17.75
N ALA A 519 -5.18 -6.89 18.53
CA ALA A 519 -4.60 -7.86 19.46
C ALA A 519 -5.58 -8.40 20.52
N TYR A 520 -6.66 -7.69 20.84
CA TYR A 520 -7.54 -7.94 21.99
C TYR A 520 -8.95 -8.45 21.58
N ILE A 521 -9.81 -8.78 22.55
CA ILE A 521 -11.05 -9.57 22.37
C ILE A 521 -11.86 -9.11 21.13
N PRO A 522 -12.02 -9.94 20.08
CA PRO A 522 -12.91 -9.65 18.96
C PRO A 522 -14.38 -9.78 19.38
N PHE A 523 -15.25 -9.08 18.65
CA PHE A 523 -16.70 -9.15 18.82
C PHE A 523 -17.42 -9.12 17.47
N SER A 524 -18.61 -9.72 17.40
CA SER A 524 -19.49 -9.67 16.25
C SER A 524 -20.57 -8.60 16.40
N ILE A 525 -21.06 -8.13 15.25
CA ILE A 525 -22.47 -7.74 15.13
C ILE A 525 -23.22 -9.00 14.68
N ASP A 526 -24.23 -9.42 15.43
CA ASP A 526 -25.01 -10.63 15.14
C ASP A 526 -26.24 -10.32 14.29
N ASN A 527 -26.96 -9.25 14.60
CA ASN A 527 -28.17 -8.79 13.93
C ASN A 527 -28.24 -7.25 13.99
N ILE A 528 -28.94 -6.64 13.03
CA ILE A 528 -29.36 -5.24 13.09
C ILE A 528 -30.89 -5.20 13.09
N GLN A 529 -31.47 -4.52 14.08
CA GLN A 529 -32.91 -4.32 14.21
C GLN A 529 -33.26 -2.85 13.97
N VAL A 530 -34.32 -2.60 13.19
CA VAL A 530 -34.87 -1.25 12.97
C VAL A 530 -36.39 -1.25 13.00
N THR A 531 -36.98 -0.13 13.44
CA THR A 531 -38.39 0.19 13.16
C THR A 531 -38.41 1.25 12.07
N SER A 532 -38.73 0.86 10.83
CA SER A 532 -38.43 1.63 9.62
C SER A 532 -39.57 1.60 8.58
N THR A 533 -39.51 2.43 7.54
CA THR A 533 -40.44 2.41 6.39
C THR A 533 -40.00 1.49 5.26
N ALA A 534 -38.69 1.24 5.13
CA ALA A 534 -38.05 0.35 4.16
C ALA A 534 -37.01 -0.56 4.86
N ALA A 535 -36.31 -1.41 4.10
CA ALA A 535 -35.09 -2.07 4.61
C ALA A 535 -34.02 -1.02 4.98
N ILE A 536 -33.01 -1.42 5.75
CA ILE A 536 -31.78 -0.62 5.83
C ILE A 536 -31.04 -0.71 4.50
N GLN A 537 -30.19 0.27 4.20
CA GLN A 537 -29.42 0.34 2.97
C GLN A 537 -27.95 0.62 3.29
N PRO A 538 -26.98 0.02 2.58
CA PRO A 538 -25.57 0.32 2.78
C PRO A 538 -25.32 1.82 2.56
N ALA A 539 -24.42 2.39 3.36
CA ALA A 539 -23.98 3.76 3.09
C ALA A 539 -23.14 3.80 1.80
N ALA A 540 -23.08 4.97 1.15
CA ALA A 540 -22.29 5.12 -0.07
C ALA A 540 -20.79 4.92 0.22
N ASN A 541 -20.10 4.23 -0.70
CA ASN A 541 -18.65 4.18 -0.70
C ASN A 541 -18.07 5.57 -1.01
N ARG A 542 -16.94 5.88 -0.40
CA ARG A 542 -16.17 7.09 -0.72
C ARG A 542 -15.41 6.88 -2.02
N THR A 543 -15.08 7.98 -2.69
CA THR A 543 -14.29 7.99 -3.94
C THR A 543 -12.79 7.77 -3.74
N ARG A 544 -12.37 7.46 -2.51
CA ARG A 544 -10.99 7.29 -2.06
C ARG A 544 -10.96 6.22 -0.97
N LYS A 545 -9.94 5.36 -0.96
CA LYS A 545 -9.69 4.35 0.07
C LYS A 545 -8.21 4.30 0.45
N ILE A 546 -7.93 4.24 1.76
CA ILE A 546 -6.56 4.14 2.31
C ILE A 546 -6.46 2.91 3.23
N GLU A 547 -5.47 2.03 3.03
CA GLU A 547 -5.09 1.04 4.07
C GLU A 547 -3.90 1.54 4.89
N PHE A 548 -4.04 1.59 6.21
CA PHE A 548 -2.95 1.92 7.13
C PHE A 548 -2.40 0.65 7.76
N ILE A 549 -1.10 0.43 7.63
CA ILE A 549 -0.36 -0.73 8.15
C ILE A 549 0.60 -0.21 9.22
N GLY A 550 0.54 -0.69 10.46
CA GLY A 550 1.38 -0.09 11.50
C GLY A 550 1.40 -0.75 12.87
N ASP A 551 1.95 -0.01 13.84
CA ASP A 551 2.13 -0.44 15.22
C ASP A 551 1.17 0.30 16.20
N SER A 552 1.55 0.42 17.47
CA SER A 552 0.78 1.09 18.53
C SER A 552 0.44 2.56 18.24
N ILE A 553 1.27 3.24 17.45
CA ILE A 553 1.03 4.61 16.95
C ILE A 553 -0.18 4.64 16.01
N THR A 554 -0.36 3.58 15.21
CA THR A 554 -1.54 3.41 14.34
C THR A 554 -2.74 2.91 15.12
N CYS A 555 -2.53 2.10 16.17
CA CYS A 555 -3.59 1.64 17.09
C CYS A 555 -4.27 2.76 17.90
N GLY A 556 -3.68 3.96 18.00
CA GLY A 556 -4.16 4.98 18.96
C GLY A 556 -3.94 4.58 20.42
N TYR A 557 -2.85 3.84 20.68
CA TYR A 557 -2.49 3.33 22.00
C TYR A 557 -2.37 4.46 23.03
N GLY A 558 -3.01 4.30 24.19
CA GLY A 558 -2.88 5.22 25.33
C GLY A 558 -3.53 6.59 25.18
N VAL A 559 -4.07 6.92 24.01
CA VAL A 559 -4.50 8.28 23.63
C VAL A 559 -5.54 8.91 24.55
N ASP A 560 -6.35 8.10 25.23
CA ASP A 560 -7.39 8.57 26.18
C ASP A 560 -6.86 8.85 27.60
N GLU A 561 -5.58 8.54 27.88
CA GLU A 561 -4.97 8.73 29.20
C GLU A 561 -3.58 9.38 29.09
N GLN A 562 -3.52 10.69 29.33
CA GLN A 562 -2.30 11.51 29.28
C GLN A 562 -1.38 11.30 30.51
N ASN A 563 -0.97 10.05 30.76
CA ASN A 563 -0.09 9.65 31.84
C ASN A 563 0.89 8.54 31.41
N ALA A 564 2.14 8.92 31.11
CA ALA A 564 3.20 7.97 30.72
C ALA A 564 3.64 6.97 31.81
N SER A 565 3.10 7.05 33.04
CA SER A 565 3.29 6.04 34.10
C SER A 565 2.10 5.11 34.30
N SER A 566 1.00 5.30 33.56
CA SER A 566 -0.06 4.29 33.46
C SER A 566 0.36 3.15 32.53
N MET A 567 -0.26 1.98 32.71
CA MET A 567 -0.09 0.82 31.83
C MET A 567 -1.22 0.74 30.79
N PHE A 568 -0.97 0.03 29.69
CA PHE A 568 -1.99 -0.27 28.70
C PHE A 568 -3.28 -0.89 29.28
N SER A 569 -4.41 -0.43 28.73
CA SER A 569 -5.70 -1.11 28.74
C SER A 569 -6.47 -0.75 27.46
N THR A 570 -7.34 -1.61 26.96
CA THR A 570 -8.27 -1.22 25.88
C THR A 570 -9.20 -0.07 26.30
N THR A 571 -9.26 0.26 27.60
CA THR A 571 -9.94 1.45 28.14
C THR A 571 -9.20 2.77 27.97
N ASN A 572 -7.90 2.78 27.66
CA ASN A 572 -7.14 4.00 27.37
C ASN A 572 -6.66 4.07 25.91
N SER A 573 -7.12 3.15 25.05
CA SER A 573 -6.81 3.09 23.61
C SER A 573 -8.04 3.42 22.77
N ASP A 574 -7.86 4.22 21.72
CA ASP A 574 -8.93 4.64 20.79
C ASP A 574 -8.37 4.86 19.37
N GLY A 575 -8.65 3.92 18.46
CA GLY A 575 -8.26 4.01 17.07
C GLY A 575 -8.84 5.22 16.32
N SER A 576 -10.00 5.75 16.75
CA SER A 576 -10.62 6.92 16.12
C SER A 576 -9.89 8.24 16.40
N LYS A 577 -8.89 8.22 17.29
CA LYS A 577 -8.02 9.36 17.62
C LYS A 577 -6.61 9.22 17.03
N SER A 578 -6.30 8.10 16.40
CA SER A 578 -5.03 7.89 15.69
C SER A 578 -4.86 8.88 14.53
N TYR A 579 -3.60 9.17 14.18
CA TYR A 579 -3.30 9.99 12.99
C TYR A 579 -3.89 9.36 11.71
N ALA A 580 -3.94 8.03 11.65
CA ALA A 580 -4.44 7.25 10.52
C ALA A 580 -5.94 7.49 10.27
N TYR A 581 -6.77 7.33 11.31
CA TYR A 581 -8.21 7.58 11.18
C TYR A 581 -8.50 9.07 10.91
N LYS A 582 -7.79 9.98 11.58
CA LYS A 582 -7.88 11.43 11.33
C LYS A 582 -7.50 11.80 9.87
N THR A 583 -6.48 11.15 9.31
CA THR A 583 -6.06 11.31 7.90
C THR A 583 -7.18 10.89 6.95
N ALA A 584 -7.76 9.70 7.15
CA ALA A 584 -8.87 9.22 6.33
C ALA A 584 -10.09 10.17 6.39
N GLN A 585 -10.43 10.67 7.58
CA GLN A 585 -11.51 11.65 7.75
C GLN A 585 -11.25 12.95 6.99
N LYS A 586 -10.05 13.54 7.13
CA LYS A 586 -9.66 14.81 6.49
C LYS A 586 -9.65 14.69 4.95
N LEU A 587 -9.19 13.56 4.40
CA LEU A 587 -9.20 13.27 2.95
C LEU A 587 -10.57 12.82 2.41
N GLY A 588 -11.57 12.64 3.29
CA GLY A 588 -12.91 12.17 2.95
C GLY A 588 -13.00 10.67 2.59
N ALA A 589 -11.93 9.91 2.83
CA ALA A 589 -11.73 8.55 2.35
C ALA A 589 -12.37 7.46 3.25
N ASP A 590 -12.68 6.32 2.63
CA ASP A 590 -12.86 5.06 3.36
C ASP A 590 -11.50 4.47 3.75
N PHE A 591 -11.49 3.51 4.68
CA PHE A 591 -10.23 3.03 5.26
C PHE A 591 -10.22 1.52 5.58
N SER A 592 -9.00 1.00 5.69
CA SER A 592 -8.65 -0.26 6.35
C SER A 592 -7.51 0.02 7.34
N MET A 593 -7.46 -0.70 8.46
CA MET A 593 -6.41 -0.55 9.48
C MET A 593 -5.86 -1.94 9.83
N PHE A 594 -4.61 -2.20 9.47
CA PHE A 594 -3.88 -3.43 9.78
C PHE A 594 -2.74 -3.12 10.76
N ALA A 595 -3.09 -3.00 12.04
CA ALA A 595 -2.14 -2.60 13.09
C ALA A 595 -2.25 -3.42 14.37
N ALA A 596 -1.12 -3.60 15.07
CA ALA A 596 -1.02 -4.28 16.35
C ALA A 596 0.13 -3.70 17.20
N SER A 597 -0.11 -3.47 18.49
CA SER A 597 0.84 -2.76 19.35
C SER A 597 2.11 -3.55 19.65
N GLY A 598 3.25 -2.87 19.54
CA GLY A 598 4.58 -3.45 19.73
C GLY A 598 5.11 -4.30 18.56
N PHE A 599 4.44 -4.29 17.39
CA PHE A 599 4.87 -5.06 16.22
C PHE A 599 5.83 -4.29 15.31
N GLY A 600 6.67 -5.01 14.56
CA GLY A 600 7.60 -4.45 13.58
C GLY A 600 7.68 -5.22 12.25
N VAL A 601 8.75 -5.02 11.50
CA VAL A 601 9.01 -5.66 10.19
C VAL A 601 9.89 -6.92 10.35
N ILE A 602 10.99 -6.82 11.11
CA ILE A 602 11.84 -7.96 11.50
C ILE A 602 11.70 -8.34 12.97
N SER A 603 11.35 -7.38 13.82
CA SER A 603 11.21 -7.58 15.27
C SER A 603 10.10 -6.72 15.83
N GLY A 604 9.23 -7.33 16.62
CA GLY A 604 8.49 -6.56 17.62
C GLY A 604 9.41 -6.00 18.70
N TYR A 605 8.85 -5.22 19.61
CA TYR A 605 9.59 -4.55 20.67
C TYR A 605 10.42 -5.53 21.51
N THR A 606 11.66 -5.16 21.85
CA THR A 606 12.56 -6.02 22.63
C THR A 606 13.61 -5.26 23.44
N GLY A 607 13.85 -5.75 24.66
CA GLY A 607 14.99 -5.35 25.48
C GLY A 607 16.34 -5.90 25.00
N GLY A 608 16.37 -6.86 24.07
CA GLY A 608 17.62 -7.46 23.57
C GLY A 608 17.47 -8.30 22.30
N ASP A 609 16.96 -9.52 22.45
CA ASP A 609 16.92 -10.54 21.39
C ASP A 609 15.79 -10.32 20.38
N LEU A 610 15.92 -10.91 19.19
CA LEU A 610 14.99 -10.77 18.07
C LEU A 610 13.58 -11.31 18.42
N ASN A 611 12.54 -10.48 18.29
CA ASN A 611 11.15 -10.84 18.58
C ASN A 611 10.35 -11.07 17.28
N THR A 612 10.57 -12.21 16.61
CA THR A 612 9.91 -12.52 15.33
C THR A 612 8.40 -12.77 15.44
N LEU A 613 7.91 -13.15 16.62
CA LEU A 613 6.49 -13.44 16.87
C LEU A 613 5.60 -12.20 16.67
N GLN A 614 6.15 -11.01 16.89
CA GLN A 614 5.44 -9.74 16.76
C GLN A 614 5.91 -8.98 15.51
N THR A 615 5.82 -9.61 14.35
CA THR A 615 6.05 -8.96 13.05
C THR A 615 4.74 -8.87 12.25
N ILE A 616 4.56 -7.80 11.49
CA ILE A 616 3.39 -7.59 10.62
C ILE A 616 3.44 -8.43 9.33
N PRO A 617 4.57 -8.55 8.59
CA PRO A 617 4.58 -9.20 7.27
C PRO A 617 4.09 -10.66 7.26
N GLN A 618 4.36 -11.43 8.33
CA GLN A 618 3.88 -12.81 8.47
C GLN A 618 2.34 -12.93 8.54
N TYR A 619 1.65 -11.85 8.91
CA TYR A 619 0.20 -11.80 9.07
C TYR A 619 -0.50 -10.93 8.02
N TYR A 620 0.23 -10.14 7.22
CA TYR A 620 -0.39 -9.16 6.32
C TYR A 620 -1.42 -9.76 5.35
N GLU A 621 -1.29 -11.03 4.97
CA GLU A 621 -2.22 -11.73 4.07
C GLU A 621 -3.45 -12.33 4.76
N SER A 622 -3.56 -12.19 6.08
CA SER A 622 -4.72 -12.63 6.86
C SER A 622 -5.77 -11.53 7.05
N GLN A 623 -6.93 -11.92 7.59
CA GLN A 623 -7.99 -11.01 8.00
C GLN A 623 -7.52 -10.02 9.06
N GLY A 624 -6.61 -10.42 9.95
CA GLY A 624 -6.10 -9.58 11.04
C GLY A 624 -5.18 -10.34 11.99
N PHE A 625 -4.64 -9.64 12.99
CA PHE A 625 -3.97 -10.26 14.12
C PHE A 625 -4.86 -10.28 15.36
N SER A 626 -4.79 -11.31 16.22
CA SER A 626 -5.39 -11.30 17.56
C SER A 626 -4.80 -12.37 18.47
N TRP A 627 -4.68 -12.09 19.77
CA TRP A 627 -4.35 -13.12 20.78
C TRP A 627 -5.54 -14.04 21.13
N TYR A 628 -6.72 -13.78 20.56
CA TYR A 628 -7.98 -14.44 20.91
C TYR A 628 -8.54 -15.27 19.75
N THR A 629 -8.95 -16.50 20.07
CA THR A 629 -9.64 -17.41 19.14
C THR A 629 -11.14 -17.06 19.07
N LEU A 630 -11.69 -17.06 17.85
CA LEU A 630 -13.12 -16.86 17.58
C LEU A 630 -13.95 -18.06 18.05
N PRO A 631 -15.28 -17.93 18.25
CA PRO A 631 -16.12 -19.02 18.76
C PRO A 631 -16.22 -20.26 17.85
N ASP A 632 -15.89 -20.14 16.57
CA ASP A 632 -15.80 -21.25 15.61
C ASP A 632 -14.46 -22.00 15.65
N GLY A 633 -13.52 -21.55 16.50
CA GLY A 633 -12.20 -22.15 16.69
C GLY A 633 -11.09 -21.54 15.82
N LYS A 634 -11.38 -20.58 14.94
CA LYS A 634 -10.38 -19.92 14.09
C LYS A 634 -9.65 -18.79 14.84
N GLN A 635 -8.44 -18.45 14.41
CA GLN A 635 -7.79 -17.18 14.78
C GLN A 635 -7.83 -16.21 13.59
N ALA A 636 -7.85 -14.90 13.85
CA ALA A 636 -7.82 -13.88 12.79
C ALA A 636 -6.63 -14.04 11.84
N MET A 637 -5.49 -14.53 12.38
CA MET A 637 -4.26 -14.78 11.63
C MET A 637 -4.29 -16.02 10.71
N ASP A 638 -5.24 -16.94 10.93
CA ASP A 638 -5.41 -18.16 10.13
C ASP A 638 -6.45 -17.99 9.00
N ILE A 639 -7.20 -16.89 9.00
CA ILE A 639 -8.24 -16.59 8.01
C ILE A 639 -7.58 -15.75 6.90
N PRO A 640 -7.50 -16.23 5.64
CA PRO A 640 -6.99 -15.42 4.53
C PRO A 640 -7.86 -14.18 4.28
N TRP A 641 -7.25 -13.07 3.91
CA TRP A 641 -7.99 -11.90 3.39
C TRP A 641 -8.11 -11.98 1.87
N ASP A 642 -9.31 -11.71 1.34
CA ASP A 642 -9.49 -11.49 -0.10
C ASP A 642 -9.12 -10.04 -0.43
N PHE A 643 -8.00 -9.85 -1.12
CA PHE A 643 -7.57 -8.54 -1.60
C PHE A 643 -8.28 -8.13 -2.90
N ASP A 644 -8.88 -9.08 -3.61
CA ASP A 644 -9.54 -8.82 -4.89
C ASP A 644 -10.93 -8.16 -4.69
N VAL A 645 -11.44 -8.05 -3.44
CA VAL A 645 -12.67 -7.27 -3.12
C VAL A 645 -12.40 -5.79 -2.83
N ASP A 646 -11.19 -5.43 -2.38
CA ASP A 646 -11.00 -4.24 -1.54
C ASP A 646 -9.63 -3.56 -1.70
N GLU A 647 -9.09 -3.52 -2.92
CA GLU A 647 -7.83 -2.80 -3.22
C GLU A 647 -7.97 -1.29 -2.92
N PRO A 648 -7.09 -0.70 -2.08
CA PRO A 648 -7.10 0.73 -1.79
C PRO A 648 -6.32 1.54 -2.83
N ASP A 649 -6.65 2.83 -2.96
CA ASP A 649 -5.88 3.76 -3.81
C ASP A 649 -4.49 4.03 -3.21
N ALA A 650 -4.38 4.03 -1.88
CA ALA A 650 -3.15 4.31 -1.15
C ALA A 650 -2.96 3.37 0.05
N ILE A 651 -1.69 3.09 0.37
CA ILE A 651 -1.29 2.25 1.52
C ILE A 651 -0.24 3.01 2.33
N VAL A 652 -0.53 3.30 3.59
CA VAL A 652 0.37 4.01 4.50
C VAL A 652 1.01 3.00 5.44
N VAL A 653 2.31 2.77 5.32
CA VAL A 653 3.08 1.89 6.21
C VAL A 653 3.77 2.74 7.27
N ASN A 654 3.44 2.56 8.54
CA ASN A 654 4.09 3.22 9.68
C ASN A 654 4.67 2.15 10.62
N LEU A 655 5.85 1.65 10.22
CA LEU A 655 6.57 0.56 10.90
C LEU A 655 8.07 0.84 10.91
N GLY A 656 8.69 0.53 12.05
CA GLY A 656 10.11 0.74 12.31
C GLY A 656 10.39 1.14 13.77
N THR A 657 9.40 1.69 14.47
CA THR A 657 9.49 2.08 15.89
C THR A 657 9.97 0.92 16.75
N ASN A 658 9.33 -0.25 16.60
CA ASN A 658 9.64 -1.44 17.39
C ASN A 658 10.91 -2.14 16.92
N ASP A 659 11.19 -2.15 15.62
CA ASP A 659 12.44 -2.67 15.07
C ASP A 659 13.67 -1.91 15.60
N SER A 660 13.55 -0.59 15.84
CA SER A 660 14.63 0.24 16.40
C SER A 660 15.17 -0.30 17.75
N SER A 661 14.27 -0.86 18.57
CA SER A 661 14.62 -1.45 19.88
C SER A 661 15.51 -2.70 19.74
N TYR A 662 15.43 -3.39 18.59
CA TYR A 662 16.28 -4.52 18.23
C TYR A 662 17.55 -4.08 17.48
N THR A 663 17.42 -3.25 16.44
CA THR A 663 18.51 -2.86 15.54
C THR A 663 19.51 -1.95 16.24
N ARG A 664 19.06 -0.89 16.91
CA ARG A 664 19.91 0.11 17.59
C ARG A 664 20.99 0.62 16.60
N ASN A 665 22.22 0.80 17.07
CA ASN A 665 23.38 1.17 16.25
C ASN A 665 24.14 -0.03 15.67
N ASP A 666 23.46 -1.16 15.41
CA ASP A 666 24.04 -2.32 14.73
C ASP A 666 23.71 -2.28 13.23
N GLU A 667 24.70 -1.89 12.43
CA GLU A 667 24.55 -1.76 10.97
C GLU A 667 24.23 -3.10 10.28
N GLY A 668 24.61 -4.24 10.87
CA GLY A 668 24.24 -5.56 10.36
C GLY A 668 22.75 -5.85 10.56
N LYS A 669 22.18 -5.45 11.70
CA LYS A 669 20.74 -5.52 11.95
C LYS A 669 19.94 -4.50 11.13
N LYS A 670 20.47 -3.28 10.93
CA LYS A 670 19.88 -2.29 10.02
C LYS A 670 19.78 -2.82 8.59
N ALA A 671 20.86 -3.37 8.04
CA ALA A 671 20.84 -4.00 6.71
C ALA A 671 19.86 -5.20 6.63
N ALA A 672 19.67 -5.94 7.72
CA ALA A 672 18.64 -6.98 7.79
C ALA A 672 17.20 -6.41 7.77
N PHE A 673 16.96 -5.29 8.45
CA PHE A 673 15.69 -4.54 8.38
C PHE A 673 15.43 -4.01 6.97
N VAL A 674 16.40 -3.36 6.32
CA VAL A 674 16.31 -2.90 4.91
C VAL A 674 15.87 -4.04 4.00
N LYS A 675 16.54 -5.18 4.07
CA LYS A 675 16.24 -6.36 3.24
C LYS A 675 14.82 -6.89 3.47
N ALA A 676 14.35 -6.90 4.71
CA ALA A 676 13.01 -7.36 5.05
C ALA A 676 11.93 -6.35 4.63
N TYR A 677 12.21 -5.05 4.73
CA TYR A 677 11.30 -3.99 4.29
C TYR A 677 11.14 -4.02 2.75
N VAL A 678 12.23 -4.26 1.99
CA VAL A 678 12.17 -4.53 0.54
C VAL A 678 11.30 -5.76 0.22
N ALA A 679 11.39 -6.82 1.03
CA ALA A 679 10.54 -8.00 0.86
C ALA A 679 9.07 -7.71 1.19
N PHE A 680 8.80 -6.89 2.21
CA PHE A 680 7.45 -6.50 2.59
C PHE A 680 6.79 -5.57 1.55
N LEU A 681 7.55 -4.64 0.95
CA LEU A 681 7.07 -3.83 -0.19
C LEU A 681 6.66 -4.70 -1.38
N LYS A 682 7.41 -5.77 -1.67
CA LYS A 682 7.02 -6.76 -2.70
C LYS A 682 5.75 -7.51 -2.31
N GLN A 683 5.59 -7.88 -1.04
CA GLN A 683 4.37 -8.52 -0.54
C GLN A 683 3.15 -7.59 -0.70
N ILE A 684 3.24 -6.33 -0.24
CA ILE A 684 2.18 -5.32 -0.38
C ILE A 684 1.82 -5.11 -1.85
N ARG A 685 2.81 -4.87 -2.73
CA ARG A 685 2.59 -4.68 -4.17
C ARG A 685 1.97 -5.91 -4.84
N SER A 686 2.31 -7.13 -4.40
CA SER A 686 1.75 -8.37 -4.98
C SER A 686 0.24 -8.54 -4.75
N LYS A 687 -0.31 -7.84 -3.74
CA LYS A 687 -1.75 -7.84 -3.41
C LYS A 687 -2.46 -6.59 -3.92
N ASN A 688 -1.75 -5.46 -3.93
CA ASN A 688 -2.27 -4.16 -4.30
C ASN A 688 -1.42 -3.60 -5.47
N PRO A 689 -1.60 -4.11 -6.70
CA PRO A 689 -0.76 -3.76 -7.84
C PRO A 689 -0.80 -2.27 -8.20
N ASN A 690 -1.91 -1.56 -7.95
CA ASN A 690 -2.11 -0.18 -8.38
C ASN A 690 -1.82 0.86 -7.29
N ALA A 691 -1.95 0.49 -6.01
CA ALA A 691 -1.95 1.42 -4.87
C ALA A 691 -0.65 2.24 -4.71
N ALA A 692 -0.75 3.52 -4.38
CA ALA A 692 0.41 4.31 -3.97
C ALA A 692 0.85 3.93 -2.55
N ILE A 693 2.10 3.51 -2.37
CA ILE A 693 2.63 3.09 -1.06
C ILE A 693 3.39 4.25 -0.42
N PHE A 694 3.01 4.64 0.80
CA PHE A 694 3.63 5.71 1.58
C PHE A 694 4.33 5.09 2.79
N CYS A 695 5.66 5.05 2.75
CA CYS A 695 6.51 4.50 3.80
C CYS A 695 6.87 5.61 4.80
N THR A 696 6.33 5.51 6.00
CA THR A 696 6.35 6.58 7.01
C THR A 696 7.01 6.13 8.31
N LEU A 697 7.69 7.05 8.99
CA LEU A 697 8.19 6.86 10.35
C LEU A 697 8.51 8.23 10.97
N GLY A 698 8.42 8.36 12.29
CA GLY A 698 9.03 9.50 12.99
C GLY A 698 8.41 9.87 14.33
N ILE A 699 7.11 9.61 14.52
CA ILE A 699 6.31 10.18 15.63
C ILE A 699 6.90 9.84 17.01
N MET A 700 7.38 8.61 17.23
CA MET A 700 8.07 8.21 18.47
C MET A 700 9.59 8.00 18.30
N GLY A 701 10.18 8.48 17.20
CA GLY A 701 11.60 8.31 16.88
C GLY A 701 11.83 8.09 15.38
N GLN A 702 13.00 8.50 14.89
CA GLN A 702 13.35 8.54 13.46
C GLN A 702 14.51 7.60 13.08
N ASP A 703 15.08 6.85 14.03
CA ASP A 703 16.35 6.11 13.91
C ASP A 703 16.48 5.17 12.71
N LEU A 704 15.37 4.57 12.26
CA LEU A 704 15.32 3.67 11.09
C LEU A 704 14.75 4.32 9.82
N TYR A 705 14.37 5.60 9.84
CA TYR A 705 13.85 6.27 8.64
C TYR A 705 14.85 6.27 7.46
N PRO A 706 16.18 6.50 7.66
CA PRO A 706 17.15 6.36 6.57
C PRO A 706 17.22 4.94 5.98
N GLN A 707 16.93 3.91 6.78
CA GLN A 707 16.84 2.52 6.29
C GLN A 707 15.53 2.26 5.53
N ILE A 708 14.46 3.01 5.81
CA ILE A 708 13.23 2.98 5.00
C ILE A 708 13.49 3.65 3.64
N GLU A 709 14.20 4.77 3.61
CA GLU A 709 14.64 5.42 2.35
C GLU A 709 15.59 4.51 1.54
N GLU A 710 16.53 3.83 2.20
CA GLU A 710 17.38 2.80 1.59
C GLU A 710 16.56 1.65 1.01
N ALA A 711 15.56 1.15 1.74
CA ALA A 711 14.68 0.07 1.30
C ALA A 711 13.80 0.46 0.11
N VAL A 712 13.19 1.66 0.12
CA VAL A 712 12.39 2.16 -1.01
C VAL A 712 13.29 2.36 -2.24
N SER A 713 14.46 2.97 -2.07
CA SER A 713 15.45 3.14 -3.15
C SER A 713 15.90 1.79 -3.74
N ALA A 714 16.21 0.79 -2.90
CA ALA A 714 16.57 -0.55 -3.35
C ALA A 714 15.42 -1.27 -4.07
N TYR A 715 14.20 -1.18 -3.53
CA TYR A 715 12.99 -1.74 -4.13
C TYR A 715 12.70 -1.14 -5.52
N THR A 716 12.68 0.19 -5.63
CA THR A 716 12.44 0.91 -6.89
C THR A 716 13.55 0.63 -7.91
N LYS A 717 14.81 0.50 -7.48
CA LYS A 717 15.94 0.14 -8.34
C LYS A 717 15.85 -1.30 -8.87
N GLU A 718 15.32 -2.23 -8.10
CA GLU A 718 15.17 -3.63 -8.51
C GLU A 718 13.93 -3.86 -9.41
N THR A 719 12.81 -3.22 -9.08
CA THR A 719 11.51 -3.47 -9.74
C THR A 719 11.18 -2.48 -10.87
N GLY A 720 11.70 -1.26 -10.79
CA GLY A 720 11.27 -0.12 -11.60
C GLY A 720 9.93 0.50 -11.17
N ASP A 721 9.30 0.03 -10.09
CA ASP A 721 8.10 0.65 -9.52
C ASP A 721 8.46 1.98 -8.83
N LYS A 722 7.68 3.01 -9.13
CA LYS A 722 7.84 4.39 -8.66
C LYS A 722 6.66 4.87 -7.79
N GLN A 723 5.62 4.06 -7.61
CA GLN A 723 4.48 4.39 -6.76
C GLN A 723 4.75 4.00 -5.29
N VAL A 724 5.95 4.31 -4.82
CA VAL A 724 6.43 4.09 -3.45
C VAL A 724 7.20 5.32 -3.00
N TYR A 725 6.72 5.97 -1.95
CA TYR A 725 7.15 7.28 -1.47
C TYR A 725 7.55 7.20 0.00
N THR A 726 8.37 8.14 0.47
CA THR A 726 8.77 8.22 1.89
C THR A 726 8.32 9.53 2.54
N LEU A 727 7.90 9.47 3.80
CA LEU A 727 7.58 10.66 4.60
C LEU A 727 8.12 10.50 6.02
N GLN A 728 9.03 11.40 6.41
CA GLN A 728 9.44 11.53 7.80
C GLN A 728 8.39 12.35 8.57
N PHE A 729 7.87 11.78 9.66
CA PHE A 729 7.09 12.54 10.63
C PHE A 729 8.00 13.26 11.62
N ASP A 730 7.54 14.42 12.11
CA ASP A 730 8.12 15.08 13.28
C ASP A 730 8.07 14.14 14.50
N VAL A 731 9.13 14.17 15.32
CA VAL A 731 9.11 13.52 16.64
C VAL A 731 8.14 14.26 17.55
N GLN A 732 7.33 13.51 18.30
CA GLN A 732 6.31 14.03 19.21
C GLN A 732 6.86 15.10 20.15
N ASN A 733 6.21 16.28 20.16
CA ASN A 733 6.65 17.40 20.97
C ASN A 733 6.20 17.21 22.42
N MET A 734 7.15 17.11 23.36
CA MET A 734 6.87 16.92 24.79
C MET A 734 5.97 18.01 25.40
N ASN A 735 5.87 19.19 24.78
CA ASN A 735 4.96 20.26 25.21
C ASN A 735 3.48 19.99 24.87
N ASP A 736 3.19 19.08 23.94
CA ASP A 736 1.83 18.54 23.74
C ASP A 736 1.45 17.56 24.87
N GLY A 737 2.43 17.14 25.68
CA GLY A 737 2.34 16.06 26.66
C GLY A 737 2.58 14.68 26.04
N VAL A 738 2.40 13.63 26.85
CA VAL A 738 2.54 12.23 26.45
C VAL A 738 1.49 11.36 27.14
N CYS A 739 1.07 10.31 26.45
CA CYS A 739 0.13 9.31 26.91
C CYS A 739 0.81 8.08 27.53
N VAL A 740 0.01 7.08 27.91
CA VAL A 740 0.40 5.75 28.42
C VAL A 740 1.65 5.20 27.74
N ASP A 741 2.60 4.70 28.53
CA ASP A 741 3.89 4.18 28.06
C ASP A 741 4.56 5.10 27.00
N TRP A 742 4.52 6.42 27.23
CA TRP A 742 5.10 7.50 26.41
C TRP A 742 4.51 7.69 25.00
N HIS A 743 3.33 7.14 24.71
CA HIS A 743 2.72 7.24 23.38
C HIS A 743 2.21 8.66 23.01
N PRO A 744 1.94 8.93 21.73
CA PRO A 744 1.49 10.25 21.27
C PRO A 744 0.12 10.64 21.83
N THR A 745 -0.09 11.94 22.00
CA THR A 745 -1.39 12.50 22.38
C THR A 745 -2.28 12.70 21.15
N GLU A 746 -3.59 12.92 21.34
CA GLU A 746 -4.49 13.28 20.24
C GLU A 746 -4.02 14.55 19.51
N THR A 747 -3.46 15.54 20.23
CA THR A 747 -2.84 16.75 19.65
C THR A 747 -1.67 16.42 18.72
N THR A 748 -0.84 15.45 19.10
CA THR A 748 0.28 14.98 18.29
C THR A 748 -0.21 14.21 17.06
N TYR A 749 -1.23 13.36 17.22
CA TYR A 749 -1.85 12.64 16.11
C TYR A 749 -2.56 13.58 15.12
N GLU A 750 -3.12 14.70 15.56
CA GLU A 750 -3.71 15.72 14.68
C GLU A 750 -2.65 16.33 13.75
N LYS A 751 -1.50 16.76 14.28
CA LYS A 751 -0.37 17.33 13.49
C LYS A 751 0.24 16.33 12.51
N ALA A 752 0.36 15.07 12.95
CA ALA A 752 0.81 13.98 12.08
C ALA A 752 -0.20 13.69 10.97
N ALA A 753 -1.50 13.76 11.28
CA ALA A 753 -2.54 13.64 10.27
C ALA A 753 -2.50 14.79 9.27
N ASP A 754 -2.39 16.06 9.71
CA ASP A 754 -2.27 17.21 8.80
C ASP A 754 -1.07 17.06 7.85
N THR A 755 0.10 16.71 8.38
CA THR A 755 1.31 16.47 7.58
C THR A 755 1.12 15.36 6.54
N LEU A 756 0.43 14.27 6.90
CA LEU A 756 0.18 13.15 5.97
C LEU A 756 -0.91 13.49 4.95
N VAL A 757 -1.98 14.17 5.37
CA VAL A 757 -3.08 14.64 4.51
C VAL A 757 -2.53 15.53 3.41
N ASP A 758 -1.74 16.55 3.77
CA ASP A 758 -1.15 17.47 2.81
C ASP A 758 -0.26 16.73 1.79
N TYR A 759 0.62 15.84 2.27
CA TYR A 759 1.56 15.10 1.41
C TYR A 759 0.84 14.10 0.48
N MET A 760 -0.17 13.38 0.99
CA MET A 760 -1.01 12.51 0.18
C MET A 760 -1.84 13.30 -0.83
N SER A 761 -2.39 14.47 -0.46
CA SER A 761 -3.11 15.36 -1.37
C SER A 761 -2.25 15.80 -2.54
N TYR A 762 -0.99 16.18 -2.28
CA TYR A 762 -0.03 16.50 -3.34
C TYR A 762 0.27 15.30 -4.25
N ILE A 763 0.67 14.15 -3.67
CA ILE A 763 1.10 12.98 -4.46
C ILE A 763 -0.05 12.32 -5.25
N MET A 764 -1.26 12.30 -4.69
CA MET A 764 -2.44 11.64 -5.28
C MET A 764 -3.35 12.56 -6.10
N GLY A 765 -3.15 13.88 -6.02
CA GLY A 765 -4.08 14.87 -6.60
C GLY A 765 -5.45 14.86 -5.93
N TRP A 766 -5.47 14.88 -4.58
CA TRP A 766 -6.67 14.72 -3.75
C TRP A 766 -7.13 16.00 -3.04
#